data_AF-A0A821S096-F1
#
_entry.id   AF-A0A821S096-F1
#
_cell.length_a   1.000
_cell.length_b   1.000
_cell.length_c   1.000
_cell.angle_alpha   90.00
_cell.angle_beta   90.00
_cell.angle_gamma   90.00
#
_symmetry.space_group_name_H-M   'P 1'
#
loop_
_entity.id
_entity.type
_entity.pdbx_description
1 polymer ?
#
loop_
_entity_poly.entity_id
_entity_poly.type
_entity_poly.pdbx_seq_one_letter_code
_entity_poly.pdbx_strand_id
1 'polypeptide(L)'
;MSLLPQRSYCTTVKWLLKLTTTAKVPHRQVAMEILAQLLSNDAEKRNSDSGIESRKTSIEDNLEVHDNNKEAVVDTEKDQGNTMEEDSQSQSSISEFDIDPSEDISSLINQRRHCVPHGEIVRAIYERISDVSGTLRARAIAILTDLLGSDHDPIIEAMRDLSGDGTQCQLAKAATRCSSDERAAVRKAAVSLIHRLLVRNPHPTHYSTLVSLCRDASILVRGAAVNALADVALNNPTKLSLNAFLTGPMHQLSDPEAKIQEQVINLAQAIIVAPLQKFDPANTDECLPWSFLAGIVRLNMRKHLQKACMLLVKSSNSINHRLVDLVSTHLGVLSDARDLQSLVLLTSVARHVEYNDVAFLLDYYYKLAGTRQERQRDCRLMPLVVELISLWSRFIEDEARRTLREHLIQRIQIDADCRPACVSLAANLDPTDMHWATDLMKASERRALSGGPIDDWICAADLSLVAPEPPSFALINLYVAALQAPPPEWSESERGACVAGIGRICVRSRDASVVAAPQLAILLQDPAAPLCARLNSLLALTDVCTRYTCIVEPLLKSMCGCLSCDAPAELRRAAARVLTRLLLGGYLRLRTPLYYRFCALLADEDLEVREPAEYYVTSCLTVDVIYHHFVDCVLHYNNENEDRMSFDSRQLIYDVMLQRMSVVQRLNIQCRLAREILTHAADEIEEIRDDEELPAPLNAALLDTITLLCGPRMKLPKKPEKSGEADIEDLQERVTTNIVSHKMKRTVAEVLVPAVLRLYARLRTRGGQLATYIVKIATDLHNDYRQEIEELIEDDEELVERVRHFQDAIGLESSSGNTRNLVTSSAPPDPETPRSQKKRPRPYSHTPRKRKLKI
;
A
#
# COMPACT_ATOMS: atom_id res chain seq x y z
N MET A 1 -43.66 3.91 -0.56
CA MET A 1 -43.88 2.69 -1.39
C MET A 1 -45.02 1.82 -0.86
N SER A 2 -45.14 1.64 0.46
CA SER A 2 -46.19 0.85 1.16
C SER A 2 -47.67 1.14 0.84
N LEU A 3 -47.99 2.23 0.14
CA LEU A 3 -49.37 2.57 -0.25
C LEU A 3 -49.77 2.02 -1.62
N LEU A 4 -48.85 1.46 -2.41
CA LEU A 4 -49.14 0.95 -3.75
C LEU A 4 -50.00 -0.34 -3.71
N PRO A 5 -50.82 -0.59 -4.74
CA PRO A 5 -51.38 -1.92 -4.98
C PRO A 5 -50.25 -2.94 -5.21
N GLN A 6 -50.36 -4.15 -4.68
CA GLN A 6 -49.30 -5.18 -4.73
C GLN A 6 -48.81 -5.47 -6.16
N ARG A 7 -49.72 -5.53 -7.15
CA ARG A 7 -49.37 -5.69 -8.57
C ARG A 7 -48.55 -4.52 -9.10
N SER A 8 -48.89 -3.28 -8.72
CA SER A 8 -48.16 -2.07 -9.09
C SER A 8 -46.79 -2.04 -8.43
N TYR A 9 -46.69 -2.36 -7.13
CA TYR A 9 -45.42 -2.50 -6.41
C TYR A 9 -44.47 -3.48 -7.10
N CYS A 10 -44.93 -4.70 -7.40
CA CYS A 10 -44.13 -5.71 -8.11
C CYS A 10 -43.70 -5.24 -9.51
N THR A 11 -44.55 -4.48 -10.20
CA THR A 11 -44.21 -3.88 -11.50
C THR A 11 -43.15 -2.78 -11.36
N THR A 12 -43.25 -1.92 -10.35
CA THR A 12 -42.27 -0.87 -10.06
C THR A 12 -40.92 -1.46 -9.66
N VAL A 13 -40.87 -2.50 -8.81
CA VAL A 13 -39.60 -3.17 -8.45
C VAL A 13 -38.97 -3.84 -9.68
N LYS A 14 -39.74 -4.55 -10.51
CA LYS A 14 -39.23 -5.12 -11.77
C LYS A 14 -38.77 -4.05 -12.77
N TRP A 15 -39.42 -2.89 -12.79
CA TRP A 15 -38.98 -1.74 -13.58
C TRP A 15 -37.66 -1.15 -13.07
N LEU A 16 -37.49 -0.97 -11.75
CA LEU A 16 -36.23 -0.53 -11.11
C LEU A 16 -35.09 -1.52 -11.38
N LEU A 17 -35.32 -2.82 -11.22
CA LEU A 17 -34.36 -3.88 -11.56
C LEU A 17 -33.96 -3.84 -13.03
N LYS A 18 -34.92 -3.63 -13.95
CA LYS A 18 -34.60 -3.41 -15.37
C LYS A 18 -33.84 -2.10 -15.61
N LEU A 19 -34.04 -1.09 -14.75
CA LEU A 19 -33.37 0.20 -14.86
C LEU A 19 -31.87 0.11 -14.53
N THR A 20 -31.46 -0.78 -13.60
CA THR A 20 -30.05 -1.00 -13.24
C THR A 20 -29.20 -1.56 -14.39
N THR A 21 -29.79 -2.15 -15.42
CA THR A 21 -29.07 -2.70 -16.59
C THR A 21 -29.06 -1.77 -17.80
N THR A 22 -29.72 -0.61 -17.73
CA THR A 22 -29.80 0.34 -18.86
C THR A 22 -28.46 1.04 -19.15
N ALA A 23 -28.22 1.38 -20.42
CA ALA A 23 -26.96 1.98 -20.87
C ALA A 23 -26.62 3.35 -20.22
N LYS A 24 -27.63 4.13 -19.81
CA LYS A 24 -27.44 5.47 -19.22
C LYS A 24 -27.03 5.41 -17.76
N VAL A 25 -25.89 5.99 -17.40
CA VAL A 25 -25.37 6.03 -16.00
C VAL A 25 -26.40 6.60 -14.99
N PRO A 26 -27.10 7.73 -15.23
CA PRO A 26 -28.01 8.30 -14.24
C PRO A 26 -29.21 7.41 -13.92
N HIS A 27 -29.67 6.62 -14.90
CA HIS A 27 -30.75 5.64 -14.68
C HIS A 27 -30.31 4.57 -13.66
N ARG A 28 -29.11 4.01 -13.85
CA ARG A 28 -28.55 2.99 -12.94
C ARG A 28 -28.28 3.56 -11.55
N GLN A 29 -27.88 4.82 -11.46
CA GLN A 29 -27.65 5.53 -10.20
C GLN A 29 -28.94 5.66 -9.37
N VAL A 30 -29.99 6.23 -9.97
CA VAL A 30 -31.30 6.39 -9.32
C VAL A 30 -31.91 5.03 -8.96
N ALA A 31 -31.75 4.04 -9.83
CA ALA A 31 -32.21 2.67 -9.58
C ALA A 31 -31.56 2.04 -8.35
N MET A 32 -30.22 2.07 -8.24
CA MET A 32 -29.53 1.52 -7.08
C MET A 32 -29.92 2.21 -5.77
N GLU A 33 -30.08 3.53 -5.78
CA GLU A 33 -30.39 4.28 -4.57
C GLU A 33 -31.81 3.98 -4.05
N ILE A 34 -32.80 3.93 -4.94
CA ILE A 34 -34.18 3.52 -4.58
C ILE A 34 -34.22 2.04 -4.14
N LEU A 35 -33.45 1.17 -4.79
CA LEU A 35 -33.38 -0.26 -4.45
C LEU A 35 -32.69 -0.50 -3.10
N ALA A 36 -31.65 0.25 -2.76
CA ALA A 36 -31.03 0.22 -1.43
C ALA A 36 -32.02 0.69 -0.34
N GLN A 37 -32.71 1.81 -0.58
CA GLN A 37 -33.73 2.33 0.33
C GLN A 37 -34.93 1.37 0.47
N LEU A 38 -35.27 0.57 -0.55
CA LEU A 38 -36.29 -0.48 -0.44
C LEU A 38 -35.87 -1.63 0.48
N LEU A 39 -34.58 -1.99 0.54
CA LEU A 39 -34.07 -2.99 1.49
C LEU A 39 -34.06 -2.44 2.93
N SER A 40 -33.69 -1.18 3.13
CA SER A 40 -33.59 -0.55 4.46
C SER A 40 -34.93 -0.16 5.11
N ASN A 41 -36.05 -0.28 4.39
CA ASN A 41 -37.38 0.15 4.85
C ASN A 41 -38.43 -0.98 4.80
N ASP A 42 -38.02 -2.25 4.69
CA ASP A 42 -38.98 -3.35 4.94
C ASP A 42 -39.29 -3.43 6.44
N ALA A 43 -40.55 -3.68 6.78
CA ALA A 43 -41.01 -3.53 8.16
C ALA A 43 -40.77 -4.82 8.96
N GLU A 44 -40.02 -4.70 10.06
CA GLU A 44 -39.78 -5.81 10.99
C GLU A 44 -41.06 -6.58 11.31
N LYS A 45 -41.01 -7.90 11.20
CA LYS A 45 -42.07 -8.78 11.71
C LYS A 45 -42.14 -8.63 13.23
N ARG A 46 -43.02 -7.76 13.72
CA ARG A 46 -43.44 -7.79 15.13
C ARG A 46 -43.96 -9.20 15.44
N ASN A 47 -43.26 -9.90 16.32
CA ASN A 47 -43.60 -11.27 16.73
C ASN A 47 -44.90 -11.29 17.52
N SER A 48 -46.03 -11.38 16.82
CA SER A 48 -47.34 -11.70 17.40
C SER A 48 -47.46 -13.22 17.60
N ASP A 49 -46.51 -13.82 18.31
CA ASP A 49 -46.54 -15.24 18.66
C ASP A 49 -45.89 -15.47 20.05
N SER A 50 -46.66 -15.12 21.08
CA SER A 50 -46.36 -15.48 22.48
C SER A 50 -47.36 -16.54 22.93
N GLY A 51 -47.16 -17.77 22.47
CA GLY A 51 -48.02 -18.90 22.80
C GLY A 51 -48.03 -19.19 24.31
N ILE A 52 -49.21 -19.10 24.93
CA ILE A 52 -49.45 -19.57 26.30
C ILE A 52 -50.06 -20.97 26.26
N GLU A 53 -49.24 -21.99 25.99
CA GLU A 53 -49.63 -23.37 26.27
C GLU A 53 -49.57 -23.63 27.79
N SER A 54 -50.73 -23.93 28.40
CA SER A 54 -50.81 -24.36 29.81
C SER A 54 -51.65 -25.64 29.98
N ARG A 55 -51.15 -26.72 29.39
CA ARG A 55 -51.11 -28.08 29.95
C ARG A 55 -52.19 -28.46 31.00
N LYS A 56 -53.25 -29.13 30.53
CA LYS A 56 -54.07 -30.16 31.22
C LYS A 56 -54.25 -30.09 32.75
N THR A 57 -55.49 -29.93 33.22
CA THR A 57 -56.24 -31.05 33.86
C THR A 57 -57.75 -30.78 33.93
N SER A 58 -58.54 -31.84 34.12
CA SER A 58 -59.99 -31.84 34.30
C SER A 58 -60.41 -31.71 35.78
N ILE A 59 -61.56 -31.09 36.04
CA ILE A 59 -62.57 -31.50 37.03
C ILE A 59 -63.87 -30.71 36.76
N GLU A 60 -65.02 -31.30 37.10
CA GLU A 60 -66.36 -30.71 37.01
C GLU A 60 -66.64 -29.84 38.25
N ASP A 61 -67.42 -28.75 38.12
CA ASP A 61 -68.72 -28.66 38.80
C ASP A 61 -69.55 -27.42 38.37
N ASN A 62 -70.84 -27.41 38.76
CA ASN A 62 -71.76 -26.26 38.64
C ASN A 62 -71.96 -25.54 40.00
N LEU A 63 -72.84 -24.50 39.99
CA LEU A 63 -73.36 -23.63 41.08
C LEU A 63 -72.76 -22.21 41.02
N GLU A 64 -73.47 -21.16 40.59
CA GLU A 64 -74.75 -20.52 41.01
C GLU A 64 -74.57 -19.36 42.01
N VAL A 65 -75.62 -18.51 42.13
CA VAL A 65 -75.89 -17.48 43.17
C VAL A 65 -75.28 -16.06 42.99
N HIS A 66 -76.10 -15.15 42.44
CA HIS A 66 -76.47 -13.79 42.92
C HIS A 66 -75.42 -12.70 43.29
N ASP A 67 -75.70 -11.37 43.25
CA ASP A 67 -76.77 -10.51 42.67
C ASP A 67 -76.42 -9.00 42.90
N ASN A 68 -77.25 -8.08 42.38
CA ASN A 68 -77.46 -6.66 42.73
C ASN A 68 -76.66 -5.51 42.04
N ASN A 69 -77.35 -4.90 41.05
CA ASN A 69 -77.84 -3.49 41.02
C ASN A 69 -76.85 -2.32 41.23
N LYS A 70 -76.83 -1.28 40.36
CA LYS A 70 -77.92 -0.29 40.19
C LYS A 70 -77.83 0.60 38.90
N GLU A 71 -79.01 0.94 38.35
CA GLU A 71 -79.56 2.28 37.96
C GLU A 71 -78.68 3.43 37.39
N ALA A 72 -79.15 4.34 36.52
CA ALA A 72 -80.33 4.39 35.63
C ALA A 72 -80.30 5.60 34.62
N VAL A 73 -80.68 5.33 33.35
CA VAL A 73 -81.63 6.02 32.43
C VAL A 73 -81.92 7.55 32.53
N VAL A 74 -82.00 8.26 31.38
CA VAL A 74 -83.15 9.09 30.86
C VAL A 74 -82.75 10.00 29.67
N ASP A 75 -83.33 9.72 28.48
CA ASP A 75 -83.99 10.54 27.42
C ASP A 75 -83.58 12.01 27.11
N THR A 76 -83.83 12.63 25.93
CA THR A 76 -85.03 12.60 25.07
C THR A 76 -84.77 13.08 23.61
N GLU A 77 -85.57 12.58 22.64
CA GLU A 77 -86.33 13.24 21.50
C GLU A 77 -85.93 14.66 20.96
N LYS A 78 -86.20 15.17 19.72
CA LYS A 78 -87.03 14.84 18.50
C LYS A 78 -86.73 15.90 17.37
N ASP A 79 -87.24 15.98 16.12
CA ASP A 79 -88.02 15.14 15.15
C ASP A 79 -87.93 15.77 13.71
N GLN A 80 -88.40 15.07 12.64
CA GLN A 80 -88.86 15.57 11.31
C GLN A 80 -87.90 16.38 10.38
N GLY A 81 -88.04 16.40 9.03
CA GLY A 81 -88.86 15.60 8.10
C GLY A 81 -89.03 16.18 6.66
N ASN A 82 -89.47 15.32 5.72
CA ASN A 82 -90.28 15.58 4.50
C ASN A 82 -89.71 15.79 3.05
N THR A 83 -90.10 14.84 2.17
CA THR A 83 -90.56 14.95 0.74
C THR A 83 -89.62 15.04 -0.48
N MET A 84 -90.18 14.64 -1.64
CA MET A 84 -89.58 14.34 -2.96
C MET A 84 -89.99 15.37 -4.04
N GLU A 85 -89.24 15.45 -5.16
CA GLU A 85 -89.77 15.16 -6.53
C GLU A 85 -88.61 15.09 -7.57
N GLU A 86 -88.91 14.98 -8.87
CA GLU A 86 -88.08 14.28 -9.86
C GLU A 86 -87.24 15.14 -10.85
N ASP A 87 -86.23 14.46 -11.42
CA ASP A 87 -85.88 14.40 -12.87
C ASP A 87 -84.68 15.19 -13.48
N SER A 88 -83.82 14.40 -14.14
CA SER A 88 -83.07 14.64 -15.40
C SER A 88 -82.41 16.00 -15.75
N GLN A 89 -81.09 16.15 -15.49
CA GLN A 89 -80.01 16.00 -16.51
C GLN A 89 -78.62 16.56 -16.09
N SER A 90 -77.58 15.72 -16.27
CA SER A 90 -76.16 16.04 -16.53
C SER A 90 -75.52 17.35 -15.99
N GLN A 91 -74.94 17.33 -14.77
CA GLN A 91 -73.60 17.87 -14.43
C GLN A 91 -73.26 17.74 -12.93
N SER A 92 -72.11 17.15 -12.58
CA SER A 92 -71.34 17.36 -11.32
C SER A 92 -69.94 16.77 -11.53
N SER A 93 -68.80 17.34 -11.12
CA SER A 93 -68.42 18.00 -9.84
C SER A 93 -68.13 17.00 -8.72
N ILE A 94 -66.93 17.12 -8.13
CA ILE A 94 -66.42 16.24 -7.07
C ILE A 94 -66.75 16.84 -5.70
N SER A 95 -67.34 16.04 -4.81
CA SER A 95 -67.33 16.30 -3.36
C SER A 95 -67.47 14.99 -2.57
N GLU A 96 -66.47 14.74 -1.72
CA GLU A 96 -66.51 14.07 -0.41
C GLU A 96 -67.43 12.85 -0.17
N PHE A 97 -66.78 11.72 0.13
CA PHE A 97 -67.31 10.67 1.01
C PHE A 97 -66.53 10.71 2.32
N ASP A 98 -67.20 10.92 3.45
CA ASP A 98 -66.64 10.69 4.78
C ASP A 98 -66.49 9.18 5.03
N ILE A 99 -65.30 8.77 5.48
CA ILE A 99 -64.97 7.40 5.90
C ILE A 99 -64.05 7.50 7.12
N ASP A 100 -64.31 6.72 8.18
CA ASP A 100 -63.53 6.75 9.42
C ASP A 100 -62.03 6.46 9.14
N PRO A 101 -61.10 7.38 9.45
CA PRO A 101 -59.71 7.23 8.99
C PRO A 101 -58.88 6.22 9.79
N SER A 102 -59.32 5.77 10.96
CA SER A 102 -58.41 5.26 12.00
C SER A 102 -58.15 3.74 11.93
N GLU A 103 -59.21 2.93 11.94
CA GLU A 103 -59.08 1.47 11.93
C GLU A 103 -58.69 0.93 10.54
N ASP A 104 -59.28 1.48 9.46
CA ASP A 104 -59.12 0.89 8.13
C ASP A 104 -57.76 1.16 7.49
N ILE A 105 -57.05 2.24 7.87
CA ILE A 105 -55.64 2.42 7.48
C ILE A 105 -54.77 1.29 8.07
N SER A 106 -55.05 0.86 9.31
CA SER A 106 -54.33 -0.23 9.97
C SER A 106 -54.68 -1.60 9.36
N SER A 107 -55.93 -1.78 8.91
CA SER A 107 -56.38 -2.94 8.14
C SER A 107 -55.66 -3.01 6.79
N LEU A 108 -55.69 -1.92 6.02
CA LEU A 108 -55.16 -1.81 4.66
C LEU A 108 -53.63 -1.93 4.62
N ILE A 109 -52.90 -1.39 5.61
CA ILE A 109 -51.44 -1.56 5.70
C ILE A 109 -51.09 -3.04 5.95
N ASN A 110 -51.84 -3.75 6.80
CA ASN A 110 -51.60 -5.18 7.03
C ASN A 110 -51.99 -6.06 5.84
N GLN A 111 -53.06 -5.74 5.12
CA GLN A 111 -53.41 -6.40 3.85
C GLN A 111 -52.39 -6.13 2.73
N ARG A 112 -51.63 -5.03 2.81
CA ARG A 112 -50.64 -4.60 1.80
C ARG A 112 -49.19 -4.88 2.19
N ARG A 113 -48.90 -5.87 3.05
CA ARG A 113 -47.52 -6.31 3.33
C ARG A 113 -46.83 -6.77 2.04
N HIS A 114 -45.99 -5.92 1.47
CA HIS A 114 -45.21 -6.21 0.26
C HIS A 114 -43.93 -6.97 0.65
N CYS A 115 -43.72 -8.17 0.14
CA CYS A 115 -42.43 -8.84 0.29
C CYS A 115 -41.41 -8.19 -0.64
N VAL A 116 -40.34 -7.59 -0.09
CA VAL A 116 -39.21 -7.11 -0.88
C VAL A 116 -38.45 -8.32 -1.44
N PRO A 117 -38.15 -8.40 -2.76
CA PRO A 117 -37.43 -9.52 -3.36
C PRO A 117 -35.92 -9.39 -3.10
N HIS A 118 -35.53 -9.54 -1.83
CA HIS A 118 -34.19 -9.30 -1.30
C HIS A 118 -33.06 -9.89 -2.18
N GLY A 119 -33.15 -11.18 -2.54
CA GLY A 119 -32.13 -11.87 -3.36
C GLY A 119 -32.04 -11.42 -4.83
N GLU A 120 -33.11 -10.86 -5.41
CA GLU A 120 -33.03 -10.22 -6.74
C GLU A 120 -32.32 -8.87 -6.65
N ILE A 121 -32.65 -8.08 -5.63
CA ILE A 121 -32.11 -6.73 -5.44
C ILE A 121 -30.62 -6.77 -5.07
N VAL A 122 -30.24 -7.62 -4.10
CA VAL A 122 -28.85 -7.83 -3.68
C VAL A 122 -27.96 -8.25 -4.86
N ARG A 123 -28.46 -9.15 -5.72
CA ARG A 123 -27.78 -9.57 -6.95
C ARG A 123 -27.65 -8.45 -7.97
N ALA A 124 -28.71 -7.68 -8.21
CA ALA A 124 -28.68 -6.53 -9.12
C ALA A 124 -27.70 -5.43 -8.66
N ILE A 125 -27.51 -5.24 -7.35
CA ILE A 125 -26.50 -4.32 -6.79
C ILE A 125 -25.09 -4.91 -6.97
N TYR A 126 -24.89 -6.19 -6.69
CA TYR A 126 -23.60 -6.88 -6.90
C TYR A 126 -23.12 -6.82 -8.36
N GLU A 127 -24.04 -6.95 -9.33
CA GLU A 127 -23.73 -6.77 -10.75
C GLU A 127 -23.21 -5.37 -11.11
N ARG A 128 -23.36 -4.35 -10.25
CA ARG A 128 -22.81 -2.99 -10.46
C ARG A 128 -21.41 -2.78 -9.85
N ILE A 129 -20.84 -3.77 -9.18
CA ILE A 129 -19.38 -3.79 -8.85
C ILE A 129 -18.52 -3.82 -10.14
N SER A 130 -19.09 -4.29 -11.25
CA SER A 130 -18.45 -4.28 -12.59
C SER A 130 -19.03 -3.22 -13.55
N ASP A 131 -19.59 -2.14 -13.03
CA ASP A 131 -20.10 -1.04 -13.86
C ASP A 131 -18.97 -0.23 -14.53
N VAL A 132 -19.24 0.33 -15.71
CA VAL A 132 -18.32 1.25 -16.41
C VAL A 132 -18.11 2.58 -15.67
N SER A 133 -19.00 2.95 -14.75
CA SER A 133 -18.82 4.12 -13.88
C SER A 133 -18.19 3.77 -12.54
N GLY A 134 -17.02 4.35 -12.24
CA GLY A 134 -16.38 4.29 -10.93
C GLY A 134 -17.27 4.73 -9.76
N THR A 135 -18.17 5.70 -9.97
CA THR A 135 -19.12 6.14 -8.93
C THR A 135 -20.15 5.06 -8.60
N LEU A 136 -20.63 4.32 -9.61
CA LEU A 136 -21.56 3.21 -9.42
C LEU A 136 -20.86 2.01 -8.77
N ARG A 137 -19.65 1.66 -9.18
CA ARG A 137 -18.85 0.61 -8.52
C ARG A 137 -18.64 0.92 -7.03
N ALA A 138 -18.22 2.15 -6.70
CA ALA A 138 -18.01 2.57 -5.31
C ALA A 138 -19.32 2.53 -4.48
N ARG A 139 -20.44 3.05 -5.03
CA ARG A 139 -21.74 3.04 -4.33
C ARG A 139 -22.29 1.63 -4.15
N ALA A 140 -22.14 0.75 -5.14
CA ALA A 140 -22.56 -0.65 -5.03
C ALA A 140 -21.81 -1.41 -3.93
N ILE A 141 -20.48 -1.24 -3.86
CA ILE A 141 -19.65 -1.83 -2.79
C ILE A 141 -20.05 -1.27 -1.43
N ALA A 142 -20.29 0.05 -1.32
CA ALA A 142 -20.74 0.66 -0.07
C ALA A 142 -22.09 0.07 0.41
N ILE A 143 -23.10 0.00 -0.47
CA ILE A 143 -24.40 -0.59 -0.14
C ILE A 143 -24.25 -2.04 0.34
N LEU A 144 -23.48 -2.88 -0.36
CA LEU A 144 -23.23 -4.27 0.06
C LEU A 144 -22.43 -4.36 1.37
N THR A 145 -21.55 -3.40 1.65
CA THR A 145 -20.85 -3.28 2.93
C THR A 145 -21.82 -2.99 4.07
N ASP A 146 -22.84 -2.16 3.83
CA ASP A 146 -23.84 -1.84 4.85
C ASP A 146 -24.86 -2.98 5.04
N LEU A 147 -25.25 -3.68 3.96
CA LEU A 147 -26.06 -4.90 4.05
C LEU A 147 -25.35 -6.05 4.80
N LEU A 148 -24.02 -6.13 4.77
CA LEU A 148 -23.25 -7.04 5.64
C LEU A 148 -23.33 -6.69 7.13
N GLY A 149 -23.81 -5.49 7.48
CA GLY A 149 -24.04 -5.05 8.86
C GLY A 149 -25.52 -4.99 9.25
N SER A 150 -26.41 -5.65 8.50
CA SER A 150 -27.84 -5.71 8.83
C SER A 150 -28.17 -6.94 9.69
N ASP A 151 -29.01 -6.71 10.70
CA ASP A 151 -29.57 -7.74 11.58
C ASP A 151 -30.89 -8.35 11.05
N HIS A 152 -31.33 -7.97 9.85
CA HIS A 152 -32.60 -8.42 9.27
C HIS A 152 -32.43 -9.76 8.52
N ASP A 153 -33.08 -10.83 9.00
CA ASP A 153 -32.91 -12.20 8.48
C ASP A 153 -33.01 -12.33 6.94
N PRO A 154 -34.00 -11.74 6.23
CA PRO A 154 -34.06 -11.78 4.75
C PRO A 154 -32.87 -11.12 4.04
N ILE A 155 -32.21 -10.13 4.65
CA ILE A 155 -30.95 -9.55 4.13
C ILE A 155 -29.79 -10.51 4.40
N ILE A 156 -29.72 -11.10 5.60
CA ILE A 156 -28.68 -12.06 5.97
C ILE A 156 -28.72 -13.30 5.06
N GLU A 157 -29.92 -13.82 4.77
CA GLU A 157 -30.12 -14.95 3.86
C GLU A 157 -29.74 -14.59 2.41
N ALA A 158 -30.25 -13.48 1.86
CA ALA A 158 -29.90 -13.02 0.52
C ALA A 158 -28.39 -12.74 0.34
N MET A 159 -27.70 -12.27 1.39
CA MET A 159 -26.26 -12.06 1.39
C MET A 159 -25.47 -13.37 1.55
N ARG A 160 -26.02 -14.39 2.22
CA ARG A 160 -25.47 -15.76 2.28
C ARG A 160 -25.55 -16.43 0.90
N ASP A 161 -26.71 -16.39 0.26
CA ASP A 161 -26.95 -16.90 -1.09
C ASP A 161 -26.00 -16.29 -2.14
N LEU A 162 -25.74 -14.98 -2.04
CA LEU A 162 -24.78 -14.31 -2.91
C LEU A 162 -23.33 -14.73 -2.59
N SER A 163 -23.00 -14.94 -1.32
CA SER A 163 -21.65 -15.27 -0.86
C SER A 163 -21.23 -16.71 -1.19
N GLY A 164 -22.15 -17.66 -1.00
CA GLY A 164 -21.94 -19.10 -1.07
C GLY A 164 -21.14 -19.67 0.11
N ASP A 165 -21.43 -20.92 0.51
CA ASP A 165 -20.80 -21.61 1.65
C ASP A 165 -19.36 -22.09 1.39
N GLY A 166 -18.65 -21.45 0.43
CA GLY A 166 -17.29 -21.82 0.04
C GLY A 166 -16.21 -21.13 0.88
N THR A 167 -15.03 -21.73 0.94
CA THR A 167 -13.84 -21.20 1.64
C THR A 167 -13.34 -19.83 1.14
N GLN A 168 -13.87 -19.33 0.02
CA GLN A 168 -13.71 -17.95 -0.44
C GLN A 168 -15.04 -17.40 -0.96
N CYS A 169 -15.75 -16.68 -0.08
CA CYS A 169 -16.95 -15.92 -0.36
C CYS A 169 -16.82 -15.03 -1.63
N GLN A 170 -17.89 -14.95 -2.44
CA GLN A 170 -17.90 -14.12 -3.66
C GLN A 170 -17.60 -12.64 -3.39
N LEU A 171 -18.12 -12.08 -2.28
CA LEU A 171 -17.87 -10.69 -1.89
C LEU A 171 -16.38 -10.43 -1.60
N ALA A 172 -15.65 -11.41 -1.04
CA ALA A 172 -14.20 -11.28 -0.82
C ALA A 172 -13.45 -11.23 -2.15
N LYS A 173 -13.80 -12.08 -3.12
CA LYS A 173 -13.21 -12.06 -4.48
C LYS A 173 -13.50 -10.74 -5.21
N ALA A 174 -14.73 -10.25 -5.10
CA ALA A 174 -15.13 -8.95 -5.65
C ALA A 174 -14.36 -7.79 -5.00
N ALA A 175 -14.20 -7.81 -3.67
CA ALA A 175 -13.45 -6.78 -2.94
C ALA A 175 -11.95 -6.79 -3.28
N THR A 176 -11.31 -7.97 -3.35
CA THR A 176 -9.91 -8.07 -3.77
C THR A 176 -9.71 -7.53 -5.18
N ARG A 177 -10.59 -7.85 -6.14
CA ARG A 177 -10.54 -7.27 -7.49
C ARG A 177 -10.69 -5.74 -7.46
N CYS A 178 -11.61 -5.21 -6.66
CA CYS A 178 -11.82 -3.78 -6.50
C CYS A 178 -10.76 -3.08 -5.62
N SER A 179 -9.86 -3.81 -4.97
CA SER A 179 -8.65 -3.24 -4.35
C SER A 179 -7.61 -2.81 -5.39
N SER A 180 -7.71 -3.30 -6.63
CA SER A 180 -6.87 -2.90 -7.77
C SER A 180 -7.59 -1.98 -8.77
N ASP A 181 -8.75 -1.43 -8.39
CA ASP A 181 -9.56 -0.55 -9.24
C ASP A 181 -8.82 0.74 -9.58
N GLU A 182 -9.03 1.31 -10.78
CA GLU A 182 -8.34 2.53 -11.19
C GLU A 182 -8.76 3.75 -10.34
N ARG A 183 -10.00 3.78 -9.82
CA ARG A 183 -10.51 4.90 -9.01
C ARG A 183 -10.27 4.69 -7.51
N ALA A 184 -9.66 5.68 -6.86
CA ALA A 184 -9.39 5.65 -5.41
C ALA A 184 -10.66 5.49 -4.55
N ALA A 185 -11.79 6.07 -4.97
CA ALA A 185 -13.07 5.92 -4.28
C ALA A 185 -13.56 4.46 -4.26
N VAL A 186 -13.31 3.68 -5.32
CA VAL A 186 -13.69 2.26 -5.39
C VAL A 186 -12.76 1.43 -4.51
N ARG A 187 -11.44 1.69 -4.54
CA ARG A 187 -10.48 1.05 -3.64
C ARG A 187 -10.78 1.33 -2.16
N LYS A 188 -11.17 2.56 -1.82
CA LYS A 188 -11.64 2.94 -0.46
C LYS A 188 -12.90 2.17 -0.06
N ALA A 189 -13.88 2.00 -0.97
CA ALA A 189 -15.05 1.17 -0.70
C ALA A 189 -14.68 -0.31 -0.50
N ALA A 190 -13.72 -0.83 -1.30
CA ALA A 190 -13.22 -2.19 -1.14
C ALA A 190 -12.51 -2.40 0.22
N VAL A 191 -11.75 -1.43 0.73
CA VAL A 191 -11.22 -1.44 2.12
C VAL A 191 -12.36 -1.63 3.12
N SER A 192 -13.45 -0.88 3.00
CA SER A 192 -14.59 -0.96 3.93
C SER A 192 -15.29 -2.32 3.87
N LEU A 193 -15.43 -2.91 2.67
CA LEU A 193 -15.97 -4.26 2.49
C LEU A 193 -15.06 -5.33 3.11
N ILE A 194 -13.75 -5.27 2.85
CA ILE A 194 -12.75 -6.19 3.42
C ILE A 194 -12.74 -6.05 4.96
N HIS A 195 -12.88 -4.84 5.50
CA HIS A 195 -12.95 -4.62 6.94
C HIS A 195 -14.16 -5.34 7.58
N ARG A 196 -15.38 -5.14 7.07
CA ARG A 196 -16.56 -5.84 7.61
C ARG A 196 -16.47 -7.36 7.42
N LEU A 197 -15.92 -7.84 6.30
CA LEU A 197 -15.66 -9.27 6.09
C LEU A 197 -14.64 -9.83 7.09
N LEU A 198 -13.57 -9.08 7.40
CA LEU A 198 -12.53 -9.48 8.34
C LEU A 198 -13.02 -9.53 9.79
N VAL A 199 -13.90 -8.61 10.20
CA VAL A 199 -14.54 -8.64 11.53
C VAL A 199 -15.47 -9.85 11.70
N ARG A 200 -16.20 -10.26 10.64
CA ARG A 200 -17.08 -11.46 10.68
C ARG A 200 -16.33 -12.78 10.48
N ASN A 201 -15.24 -12.78 9.69
CA ASN A 201 -14.42 -13.97 9.42
C ASN A 201 -12.93 -13.55 9.26
N PRO A 202 -12.13 -13.68 10.34
CA PRO A 202 -10.71 -13.33 10.32
C PRO A 202 -9.88 -14.27 9.43
N HIS A 203 -9.56 -13.82 8.20
CA HIS A 203 -8.81 -14.61 7.22
C HIS A 203 -7.47 -13.93 6.84
N PRO A 204 -6.34 -14.67 6.73
CA PRO A 204 -5.03 -14.10 6.42
C PRO A 204 -4.96 -13.24 5.15
N THR A 205 -5.72 -13.59 4.11
CA THR A 205 -5.74 -12.80 2.86
C THR A 205 -6.32 -11.40 3.07
N HIS A 206 -7.39 -11.27 3.87
CA HIS A 206 -8.00 -9.96 4.18
C HIS A 206 -7.00 -9.03 4.88
N TYR A 207 -6.22 -9.56 5.83
CA TYR A 207 -5.12 -8.82 6.44
C TYR A 207 -4.06 -8.40 5.41
N SER A 208 -3.61 -9.31 4.53
CA SER A 208 -2.60 -8.97 3.51
C SER A 208 -3.06 -7.88 2.53
N THR A 209 -4.32 -7.90 2.11
CA THR A 209 -4.88 -6.88 1.19
C THR A 209 -5.01 -5.52 1.88
N LEU A 210 -5.41 -5.47 3.16
CA LEU A 210 -5.41 -4.21 3.91
C LEU A 210 -3.98 -3.67 4.13
N VAL A 211 -3.01 -4.55 4.40
CA VAL A 211 -1.59 -4.16 4.57
C VAL A 211 -1.01 -3.59 3.26
N SER A 212 -1.32 -4.15 2.09
CA SER A 212 -0.90 -3.57 0.82
C SER A 212 -1.59 -2.23 0.54
N LEU A 213 -2.87 -2.08 0.89
CA LEU A 213 -3.62 -0.83 0.71
C LEU A 213 -3.17 0.30 1.66
N CYS A 214 -2.45 -0.01 2.74
CA CYS A 214 -1.72 1.00 3.51
C CYS A 214 -0.60 1.68 2.69
N ARG A 215 -0.20 1.16 1.52
CA ARG A 215 0.80 1.77 0.61
C ARG A 215 0.18 2.32 -0.68
N ASP A 216 -1.15 2.46 -0.75
CA ASP A 216 -1.86 2.98 -1.94
C ASP A 216 -1.41 4.39 -2.34
N ALA A 217 -1.44 4.71 -3.64
CA ALA A 217 -1.12 6.05 -4.13
C ALA A 217 -2.03 7.16 -3.54
N SER A 218 -3.27 6.84 -3.19
CA SER A 218 -4.24 7.78 -2.62
C SER A 218 -4.24 7.77 -1.09
N ILE A 219 -4.04 8.97 -0.52
CA ILE A 219 -4.18 9.25 0.92
C ILE A 219 -5.52 8.75 1.51
N LEU A 220 -6.61 8.79 0.72
CA LEU A 220 -7.95 8.36 1.15
C LEU A 220 -8.03 6.85 1.35
N VAL A 221 -7.28 6.08 0.57
CA VAL A 221 -7.22 4.61 0.66
C VAL A 221 -6.27 4.21 1.78
N ARG A 222 -5.08 4.82 1.88
CA ARG A 222 -4.13 4.59 2.98
C ARG A 222 -4.77 4.84 4.34
N GLY A 223 -5.41 6.00 4.52
CA GLY A 223 -6.08 6.35 5.78
C GLY A 223 -7.25 5.42 6.13
N ALA A 224 -8.01 4.94 5.14
CA ALA A 224 -9.05 3.95 5.37
C ALA A 224 -8.48 2.59 5.79
N ALA A 225 -7.42 2.12 5.13
CA ALA A 225 -6.78 0.84 5.44
C ALA A 225 -6.09 0.85 6.82
N VAL A 226 -5.48 1.98 7.19
CA VAL A 226 -4.94 2.20 8.54
C VAL A 226 -6.02 2.10 9.60
N ASN A 227 -7.18 2.73 9.42
CA ASN A 227 -8.30 2.62 10.36
C ASN A 227 -8.87 1.20 10.44
N ALA A 228 -9.03 0.51 9.31
CA ALA A 228 -9.54 -0.87 9.28
C ALA A 228 -8.62 -1.86 10.04
N LEU A 229 -7.29 -1.70 9.93
CA LEU A 229 -6.36 -2.51 10.70
C LEU A 229 -6.27 -2.09 12.17
N ALA A 230 -6.49 -0.81 12.47
CA ALA A 230 -6.53 -0.29 13.83
C ALA A 230 -7.74 -0.80 14.64
N ASP A 231 -8.94 -0.76 14.05
CA ASP A 231 -10.18 -1.20 14.69
C ASP A 231 -10.09 -2.69 15.09
N VAL A 232 -9.67 -3.56 14.16
CA VAL A 232 -9.47 -4.98 14.45
C VAL A 232 -8.32 -5.22 15.45
N ALA A 233 -7.26 -4.40 15.45
CA ALA A 233 -6.17 -4.53 16.42
C ALA A 233 -6.53 -4.07 17.85
N LEU A 234 -7.44 -3.08 17.97
CA LEU A 234 -7.93 -2.56 19.25
C LEU A 234 -9.06 -3.42 19.83
N ASN A 235 -10.06 -3.75 19.00
CA ASN A 235 -11.29 -4.43 19.42
C ASN A 235 -11.14 -5.96 19.46
N ASN A 236 -10.30 -6.53 18.59
CA ASN A 236 -10.09 -7.98 18.47
C ASN A 236 -8.57 -8.32 18.39
N PRO A 237 -7.80 -8.05 19.47
CA PRO A 237 -6.37 -8.25 19.49
C PRO A 237 -5.99 -9.74 19.37
N THR A 238 -5.36 -10.10 18.26
CA THR A 238 -4.85 -11.44 17.99
C THR A 238 -3.43 -11.34 17.42
N LYS A 239 -2.65 -12.42 17.48
CA LYS A 239 -1.32 -12.47 16.87
C LYS A 239 -1.32 -12.10 15.37
N LEU A 240 -2.45 -12.30 14.67
CA LEU A 240 -2.63 -11.89 13.26
C LEU A 240 -3.00 -10.41 13.11
N SER A 241 -3.97 -9.88 13.87
CA SER A 241 -4.35 -8.47 13.77
C SER A 241 -3.24 -7.53 14.24
N LEU A 242 -2.54 -7.87 15.31
CA LEU A 242 -1.37 -7.11 15.77
C LEU A 242 -0.20 -7.20 14.76
N ASN A 243 0.02 -8.36 14.13
CA ASN A 243 1.00 -8.47 13.03
C ASN A 243 0.63 -7.57 11.85
N ALA A 244 -0.64 -7.53 11.44
CA ALA A 244 -1.09 -6.71 10.32
C ALA A 244 -1.00 -5.21 10.61
N PHE A 245 -1.29 -4.78 11.84
CA PHE A 245 -1.06 -3.39 12.27
C PHE A 245 0.43 -3.03 12.21
N LEU A 246 1.29 -3.97 12.62
CA LEU A 246 2.75 -3.82 12.57
C LEU A 246 3.26 -3.76 11.10
N THR A 247 2.83 -4.64 10.20
CA THR A 247 3.32 -4.65 8.80
C THR A 247 2.70 -3.56 7.92
N GLY A 248 1.48 -3.09 8.21
CA GLY A 248 0.83 -1.99 7.50
C GLY A 248 1.02 -0.62 8.20
N PRO A 249 0.09 -0.21 9.10
CA PRO A 249 0.07 1.07 9.80
C PRO A 249 1.42 1.58 10.32
N MET A 250 2.20 0.76 11.04
CA MET A 250 3.46 1.23 11.65
C MET A 250 4.55 1.64 10.64
N HIS A 251 4.47 1.20 9.38
CA HIS A 251 5.36 1.70 8.32
C HIS A 251 4.94 3.09 7.83
N GLN A 252 3.66 3.45 7.97
CA GLN A 252 3.12 4.78 7.60
C GLN A 252 3.47 5.88 8.63
N LEU A 253 4.23 5.57 9.67
CA LEU A 253 4.97 6.57 10.47
C LEU A 253 5.96 7.40 9.64
N SER A 254 6.28 6.97 8.41
CA SER A 254 7.11 7.71 7.44
C SER A 254 6.36 8.01 6.13
N ASP A 255 5.02 8.01 6.15
CA ASP A 255 4.18 8.40 5.00
C ASP A 255 4.52 9.84 4.55
N PRO A 256 4.58 10.16 3.24
CA PRO A 256 4.80 11.53 2.77
C PRO A 256 3.74 12.54 3.27
N GLU A 257 2.53 12.08 3.58
CA GLU A 257 1.41 12.90 4.06
C GLU A 257 1.37 12.96 5.60
N ALA A 258 1.64 14.13 6.15
CA ALA A 258 1.68 14.36 7.60
C ALA A 258 0.37 13.94 8.32
N LYS A 259 -0.78 14.03 7.64
CA LYS A 259 -2.08 13.59 8.17
C LYS A 259 -2.15 12.08 8.43
N ILE A 260 -1.48 11.26 7.62
CA ILE A 260 -1.40 9.81 7.86
C ILE A 260 -0.41 9.52 8.99
N GLN A 261 0.73 10.23 9.05
CA GLN A 261 1.63 10.13 10.20
C GLN A 261 0.88 10.41 11.51
N GLU A 262 0.14 11.53 11.59
CA GLU A 262 -0.67 11.91 12.76
C GLU A 262 -1.69 10.84 13.16
N GLN A 263 -2.44 10.32 12.18
CA GLN A 263 -3.38 9.21 12.38
C GLN A 263 -2.69 7.98 13.03
N VAL A 264 -1.54 7.55 12.50
CA VAL A 264 -0.79 6.40 13.00
C VAL A 264 -0.17 6.68 14.38
N ILE A 265 0.33 7.89 14.62
CA ILE A 265 0.87 8.32 15.91
C ILE A 265 -0.20 8.20 17.01
N ASN A 266 -1.40 8.72 16.76
CA ASN A 266 -2.51 8.70 17.72
C ASN A 266 -2.95 7.26 18.03
N LEU A 267 -2.96 6.37 17.02
CA LEU A 267 -3.24 4.95 17.20
C LEU A 267 -2.13 4.23 17.98
N ALA A 268 -0.85 4.52 17.71
CA ALA A 268 0.27 3.98 18.47
C ALA A 268 0.24 4.45 19.94
N GLN A 269 -0.22 5.68 20.22
CA GLN A 269 -0.46 6.13 21.59
C GLN A 269 -1.57 5.34 22.27
N ALA A 270 -2.69 5.10 21.57
CA ALA A 270 -3.84 4.35 22.09
C ALA A 270 -3.53 2.87 22.37
N ILE A 271 -2.67 2.24 21.56
CA ILE A 271 -2.25 0.84 21.73
C ILE A 271 -1.15 0.69 22.79
N ILE A 272 -0.13 1.56 22.77
CA ILE A 272 1.09 1.37 23.58
C ILE A 272 1.03 2.17 24.88
N VAL A 273 0.78 3.49 24.81
CA VAL A 273 1.08 4.41 25.92
C VAL A 273 -0.10 4.61 26.85
N ALA A 274 -1.31 4.79 26.29
CA ALA A 274 -2.53 5.02 27.08
C ALA A 274 -2.96 3.83 27.97
N PRO A 275 -2.79 2.54 27.56
CA PRO A 275 -3.20 1.41 28.39
C PRO A 275 -2.12 0.93 29.38
N LEU A 276 -0.92 1.53 29.40
CA LEU A 276 0.15 1.10 30.30
C LEU A 276 -0.13 1.51 31.75
N GLN A 277 0.06 0.55 32.65
CA GLN A 277 -0.12 0.67 34.09
C GLN A 277 1.15 0.19 34.81
N LYS A 278 1.23 0.40 36.13
CA LYS A 278 2.30 -0.20 36.94
C LYS A 278 2.13 -1.72 36.98
N PHE A 279 3.22 -2.45 37.22
CA PHE A 279 3.14 -3.88 37.47
C PHE A 279 2.32 -4.17 38.73
N ASP A 280 1.34 -5.07 38.61
CA ASP A 280 0.54 -5.60 39.71
C ASP A 280 0.62 -7.14 39.65
N PRO A 281 1.13 -7.83 40.69
CA PRO A 281 1.19 -9.28 40.72
C PRO A 281 -0.19 -9.96 40.76
N ALA A 282 -1.27 -9.22 41.04
CA ALA A 282 -2.65 -9.74 40.95
C ALA A 282 -3.23 -9.68 39.52
N ASN A 283 -2.59 -8.95 38.59
CA ASN A 283 -3.07 -8.76 37.22
C ASN A 283 -1.95 -9.01 36.20
N THR A 284 -1.64 -10.29 35.98
CA THR A 284 -0.55 -10.75 35.11
C THR A 284 -0.95 -10.99 33.65
N ASP A 285 -2.19 -10.70 33.26
CA ASP A 285 -2.73 -11.01 31.93
C ASP A 285 -1.99 -10.27 30.79
N GLU A 286 -2.05 -10.84 29.58
CA GLU A 286 -1.44 -10.26 28.37
C GLU A 286 -2.23 -9.06 27.83
N CYS A 287 -2.21 -7.95 28.57
CA CYS A 287 -2.77 -6.67 28.16
C CYS A 287 -2.16 -6.19 26.82
N LEU A 288 -3.02 -5.66 25.94
CA LEU A 288 -2.73 -5.15 24.60
C LEU A 288 -1.31 -4.53 24.37
N PRO A 289 -0.83 -3.55 25.16
CA PRO A 289 0.48 -2.95 24.93
C PRO A 289 1.64 -3.96 24.96
N TRP A 290 1.56 -4.97 25.83
CA TRP A 290 2.60 -5.99 25.97
C TRP A 290 2.58 -6.99 24.82
N SER A 291 1.40 -7.40 24.39
CA SER A 291 1.20 -8.26 23.21
C SER A 291 1.65 -7.56 21.92
N PHE A 292 1.47 -6.24 21.84
CA PHE A 292 1.99 -5.40 20.76
C PHE A 292 3.51 -5.26 20.80
N LEU A 293 4.10 -5.00 21.99
CA LEU A 293 5.56 -4.95 22.19
C LEU A 293 6.22 -6.30 21.88
N ALA A 294 5.58 -7.43 22.23
CA ALA A 294 6.03 -8.77 21.85
C ALA A 294 6.03 -8.95 20.31
N GLY A 295 5.05 -8.36 19.62
CA GLY A 295 5.05 -8.23 18.16
C GLY A 295 6.23 -7.41 17.63
N ILE A 296 6.52 -6.24 18.22
CA ILE A 296 7.65 -5.39 17.85
C ILE A 296 8.99 -6.13 18.03
N VAL A 297 9.17 -6.84 19.14
CA VAL A 297 10.36 -7.68 19.42
C VAL A 297 10.51 -8.78 18.36
N ARG A 298 9.44 -9.54 18.10
CA ARG A 298 9.45 -10.67 17.16
C ARG A 298 9.64 -10.26 15.70
N LEU A 299 9.13 -9.09 15.29
CA LEU A 299 9.28 -8.54 13.95
C LEU A 299 10.48 -7.56 13.82
N ASN A 300 11.34 -7.48 14.85
CA ASN A 300 12.50 -6.57 14.91
C ASN A 300 12.17 -5.09 14.58
N MET A 301 10.96 -4.64 14.90
CA MET A 301 10.44 -3.32 14.52
C MET A 301 10.91 -2.17 15.44
N ARG A 302 12.03 -2.36 16.14
CA ARG A 302 12.58 -1.42 17.12
C ARG A 302 12.77 -0.01 16.53
N LYS A 303 13.18 0.11 15.27
CA LYS A 303 13.32 1.41 14.56
C LYS A 303 11.98 2.13 14.34
N HIS A 304 10.91 1.39 14.07
CA HIS A 304 9.56 1.96 13.96
C HIS A 304 9.05 2.44 15.33
N LEU A 305 9.34 1.71 16.42
CA LEU A 305 9.04 2.17 17.78
C LEU A 305 9.81 3.45 18.14
N GLN A 306 11.10 3.55 17.78
CA GLN A 306 11.90 4.77 17.97
C GLN A 306 11.31 5.97 17.20
N LYS A 307 10.89 5.75 15.94
CA LYS A 307 10.21 6.76 15.12
C LYS A 307 8.86 7.18 15.73
N ALA A 308 8.07 6.23 16.26
CA ALA A 308 6.84 6.53 16.98
C ALA A 308 7.10 7.39 18.23
N CYS A 309 8.08 7.03 19.06
CA CYS A 309 8.46 7.79 20.25
C CYS A 309 8.88 9.23 19.88
N MET A 310 9.76 9.39 18.89
CA MET A 310 10.20 10.71 18.37
C MET A 310 9.03 11.60 17.93
N LEU A 311 7.98 11.01 17.38
CA LEU A 311 6.79 11.72 16.91
C LEU A 311 5.83 12.04 18.07
N LEU A 312 5.59 11.10 18.99
CA LEU A 312 4.75 11.28 20.18
C LEU A 312 5.26 12.38 21.13
N VAL A 313 6.58 12.54 21.24
CA VAL A 313 7.21 13.68 21.94
C VAL A 313 6.73 15.01 21.38
N LYS A 314 6.49 15.10 20.06
CA LYS A 314 6.12 16.33 19.36
C LYS A 314 4.61 16.58 19.31
N SER A 315 3.79 15.53 19.22
CA SER A 315 2.33 15.67 19.08
C SER A 315 1.59 15.77 20.42
N SER A 316 1.94 14.93 21.40
CA SER A 316 1.17 14.78 22.64
C SER A 316 2.00 14.85 23.92
N ASN A 317 3.33 14.86 23.81
CA ASN A 317 4.27 14.80 24.94
C ASN A 317 4.02 13.60 25.89
N SER A 318 3.43 12.53 25.37
CA SER A 318 3.09 11.32 26.14
C SER A 318 4.33 10.47 26.49
N ILE A 319 5.46 10.76 25.86
CA ILE A 319 6.78 10.18 26.13
C ILE A 319 7.51 11.08 27.14
N ASN A 320 7.40 10.75 28.42
CA ASN A 320 7.91 11.57 29.53
C ASN A 320 8.34 10.70 30.73
N HIS A 321 8.81 11.30 31.83
CA HIS A 321 9.30 10.59 33.02
C HIS A 321 8.28 9.58 33.57
N ARG A 322 6.98 9.87 33.54
CA ARG A 322 5.95 8.96 34.07
C ARG A 322 5.87 7.66 33.29
N LEU A 323 6.18 7.68 32.00
CA LEU A 323 6.25 6.45 31.20
C LEU A 323 7.47 5.59 31.60
N VAL A 324 8.57 6.22 32.03
CA VAL A 324 9.70 5.51 32.64
C VAL A 324 9.31 4.94 34.00
N ASP A 325 8.66 5.74 34.87
CA ASP A 325 8.16 5.33 36.19
C ASP A 325 7.15 4.15 36.13
N LEU A 326 6.40 4.04 35.03
CA LEU A 326 5.48 2.91 34.77
C LEU A 326 6.27 1.67 34.32
N VAL A 327 7.06 1.79 33.25
CA VAL A 327 7.69 0.64 32.59
C VAL A 327 8.84 0.04 33.43
N SER A 328 9.52 0.85 34.25
CA SER A 328 10.57 0.35 35.18
C SER A 328 10.03 -0.69 36.16
N THR A 329 8.76 -0.58 36.60
CA THR A 329 8.14 -1.54 37.54
C THR A 329 7.97 -2.96 36.98
N HIS A 330 8.10 -3.16 35.67
CA HIS A 330 8.01 -4.48 35.04
C HIS A 330 9.36 -5.21 34.90
N LEU A 331 10.49 -4.55 35.14
CA LEU A 331 11.84 -5.09 34.91
C LEU A 331 12.30 -6.04 36.02
N GLY A 332 12.66 -7.26 35.65
CA GLY A 332 13.21 -8.28 36.55
C GLY A 332 12.18 -8.91 37.49
N VAL A 333 10.88 -8.76 37.19
CA VAL A 333 9.79 -9.22 38.06
C VAL A 333 9.04 -10.42 37.49
N LEU A 334 8.72 -10.42 36.19
CA LEU A 334 7.81 -11.42 35.59
C LEU A 334 8.53 -12.46 34.71
N SER A 335 9.30 -12.04 33.72
CA SER A 335 10.01 -12.94 32.79
C SER A 335 10.96 -12.17 31.87
N ASP A 336 12.00 -12.83 31.36
CA ASP A 336 12.90 -12.32 30.32
C ASP A 336 12.16 -11.75 29.09
N ALA A 337 11.01 -12.33 28.73
CA ALA A 337 10.17 -11.84 27.64
C ALA A 337 9.55 -10.47 27.95
N ARG A 338 9.09 -10.25 29.19
CA ARG A 338 8.57 -8.94 29.65
C ARG A 338 9.70 -7.94 29.89
N ASP A 339 10.85 -8.39 30.38
CA ASP A 339 12.05 -7.56 30.52
C ASP A 339 12.50 -7.03 29.16
N LEU A 340 12.53 -7.90 28.14
CA LEU A 340 12.89 -7.53 26.76
C LEU A 340 11.89 -6.56 26.13
N GLN A 341 10.58 -6.77 26.32
CA GLN A 341 9.54 -5.81 25.90
C GLN A 341 9.75 -4.43 26.54
N SER A 342 10.03 -4.42 27.85
CA SER A 342 10.23 -3.20 28.65
C SER A 342 11.51 -2.46 28.24
N LEU A 343 12.63 -3.17 28.04
CA LEU A 343 13.89 -2.58 27.57
C LEU A 343 13.82 -2.05 26.14
N VAL A 344 13.07 -2.71 25.24
CA VAL A 344 12.83 -2.22 23.87
C VAL A 344 12.01 -0.92 23.86
N LEU A 345 11.05 -0.76 24.78
CA LEU A 345 10.33 0.50 24.97
C LEU A 345 11.22 1.56 25.65
N LEU A 346 11.84 1.24 26.78
CA LEU A 346 12.68 2.18 27.54
C LEU A 346 13.84 2.74 26.71
N THR A 347 14.55 1.92 25.95
CA THR A 347 15.62 2.41 25.06
C THR A 347 15.10 3.29 23.90
N SER A 348 13.85 3.13 23.48
CA SER A 348 13.19 4.06 22.54
C SER A 348 12.77 5.38 23.20
N VAL A 349 12.32 5.33 24.45
CA VAL A 349 11.92 6.50 25.27
C VAL A 349 13.14 7.33 25.70
N ALA A 350 14.22 6.68 26.15
CA ALA A 350 15.41 7.30 26.73
C ALA A 350 16.17 8.24 25.77
N ARG A 351 16.00 8.07 24.45
CA ARG A 351 16.52 9.00 23.43
C ARG A 351 15.85 10.39 23.45
N HIS A 352 14.76 10.53 24.21
CA HIS A 352 13.91 11.72 24.22
C HIS A 352 13.53 12.20 25.63
N VAL A 353 13.82 11.42 26.67
CA VAL A 353 13.48 11.74 28.07
C VAL A 353 14.75 11.81 28.91
N GLU A 354 14.94 12.94 29.58
CA GLU A 354 15.92 13.11 30.65
C GLU A 354 15.36 12.48 31.93
N TYR A 355 16.12 11.58 32.56
CA TYR A 355 15.64 10.80 33.70
C TYR A 355 16.78 10.54 34.69
N ASN A 356 16.62 11.04 35.91
CA ASN A 356 17.72 11.13 36.87
C ASN A 356 17.88 9.87 37.74
N ASP A 357 16.78 9.16 38.03
CA ASP A 357 16.79 7.99 38.93
C ASP A 357 17.26 6.73 38.19
N VAL A 358 18.55 6.66 37.88
CA VAL A 358 19.13 5.51 37.18
C VAL A 358 19.45 4.32 38.11
N ALA A 359 19.09 4.38 39.39
CA ALA A 359 19.44 3.37 40.39
C ALA A 359 18.87 1.98 40.04
N PHE A 360 17.57 1.91 39.71
CA PHE A 360 16.89 0.66 39.33
C PHE A 360 17.55 -0.07 38.14
N LEU A 361 18.17 0.70 37.23
CA LEU A 361 18.82 0.20 36.03
C LEU A 361 20.20 -0.39 36.32
N LEU A 362 20.97 0.23 37.22
CA LEU A 362 22.22 -0.33 37.73
C LEU A 362 21.95 -1.60 38.55
N ASP A 363 20.91 -1.59 39.38
CA ASP A 363 20.40 -2.74 40.12
C ASP A 363 20.06 -3.91 39.18
N TYR A 364 19.33 -3.65 38.09
CA TYR A 364 18.99 -4.65 37.09
C TYR A 364 20.21 -5.15 36.32
N TYR A 365 21.17 -4.26 35.99
CA TYR A 365 22.44 -4.63 35.37
C TYR A 365 23.26 -5.58 36.27
N TYR A 366 23.46 -5.27 37.55
CA TYR A 366 24.23 -6.13 38.45
C TYR A 366 23.51 -7.45 38.78
N LYS A 367 22.17 -7.46 38.85
CA LYS A 367 21.38 -8.71 38.93
C LYS A 367 21.60 -9.59 37.69
N LEU A 368 21.59 -9.00 36.50
CA LEU A 368 21.85 -9.69 35.24
C LEU A 368 23.33 -10.16 35.13
N ALA A 369 24.29 -9.33 35.55
CA ALA A 369 25.74 -9.56 35.37
C ALA A 369 26.45 -10.29 36.53
N GLY A 370 25.70 -10.71 37.56
CA GLY A 370 26.18 -11.49 38.69
C GLY A 370 25.49 -12.85 38.86
N THR A 371 24.60 -13.25 37.93
CA THR A 371 23.92 -14.54 38.02
C THR A 371 24.77 -15.64 37.39
N ARG A 372 25.04 -16.71 38.16
CA ARG A 372 25.70 -17.93 37.64
C ARG A 372 24.95 -18.62 36.48
N GLN A 373 23.73 -18.16 36.17
CA GLN A 373 22.87 -18.61 35.09
C GLN A 373 22.80 -17.60 33.92
N GLU A 374 23.74 -16.65 33.80
CA GLU A 374 23.79 -15.66 32.70
C GLU A 374 23.55 -16.26 31.30
N ARG A 375 24.16 -17.42 31.01
CA ARG A 375 24.00 -18.16 29.73
C ARG A 375 22.63 -18.84 29.53
N GLN A 376 21.71 -18.72 30.49
CA GLN A 376 20.34 -19.26 30.43
C GLN A 376 19.29 -18.14 30.23
N ARG A 377 19.67 -16.87 30.37
CA ARG A 377 18.80 -15.71 30.13
C ARG A 377 18.84 -15.28 28.66
N ASP A 378 17.86 -14.51 28.22
CA ASP A 378 17.79 -14.00 26.84
C ASP A 378 18.99 -13.06 26.57
N CYS A 379 19.87 -13.47 25.64
CA CYS A 379 21.11 -12.76 25.33
C CYS A 379 20.90 -11.31 24.84
N ARG A 380 19.68 -10.95 24.42
CA ARG A 380 19.33 -9.59 23.98
C ARG A 380 19.14 -8.60 25.13
N LEU A 381 18.99 -9.09 26.37
CA LEU A 381 18.81 -8.25 27.56
C LEU A 381 20.06 -7.40 27.84
N MET A 382 21.25 -8.01 27.91
CA MET A 382 22.48 -7.31 28.30
C MET A 382 22.84 -6.16 27.32
N PRO A 383 22.83 -6.33 25.99
CA PRO A 383 23.07 -5.23 25.06
C PRO A 383 22.07 -4.08 25.19
N LEU A 384 20.79 -4.35 25.47
CA LEU A 384 19.78 -3.30 25.65
C LEU A 384 19.92 -2.56 26.99
N VAL A 385 20.32 -3.25 28.07
CA VAL A 385 20.66 -2.62 29.35
C VAL A 385 21.87 -1.70 29.19
N VAL A 386 22.94 -2.19 28.56
CA VAL A 386 24.16 -1.40 28.30
C VAL A 386 23.88 -0.21 27.38
N GLU A 387 22.99 -0.34 26.38
CA GLU A 387 22.53 0.79 25.57
C GLU A 387 21.71 1.81 26.40
N LEU A 388 20.81 1.35 27.27
CA LEU A 388 19.99 2.24 28.12
C LEU A 388 20.86 3.02 29.12
N ILE A 389 21.83 2.34 29.74
CA ILE A 389 22.83 2.96 30.62
C ILE A 389 23.68 3.97 29.82
N SER A 390 24.03 3.67 28.57
CA SER A 390 24.77 4.63 27.71
C SER A 390 23.97 5.91 27.46
N LEU A 391 22.66 5.81 27.19
CA LEU A 391 21.77 6.96 26.94
C LEU A 391 21.57 7.86 28.17
N TRP A 392 21.61 7.28 29.37
CA TRP A 392 21.44 8.00 30.64
C TRP A 392 22.74 8.13 31.46
N SER A 393 23.90 7.83 30.86
CA SER A 393 25.23 7.78 31.50
C SER A 393 25.62 9.05 32.27
N ARG A 394 25.13 10.22 31.85
CA ARG A 394 25.32 11.52 32.54
C ARG A 394 24.61 11.64 33.90
N PHE A 395 23.60 10.82 34.17
CA PHE A 395 22.82 10.85 35.42
C PHE A 395 23.32 9.88 36.50
N ILE A 396 24.31 9.04 36.16
CA ILE A 396 24.98 8.15 37.11
C ILE A 396 25.84 9.00 38.08
N GLU A 397 25.87 8.63 39.36
CA GLU A 397 26.77 9.26 40.36
C GLU A 397 28.23 8.86 40.12
N ASP A 398 29.19 9.71 40.49
CA ASP A 398 30.61 9.50 40.14
C ASP A 398 31.21 8.19 40.67
N GLU A 399 30.80 7.73 41.86
CA GLU A 399 31.30 6.47 42.42
C GLU A 399 30.71 5.27 41.68
N ALA A 400 29.39 5.27 41.43
CA ALA A 400 28.73 4.25 40.61
C ALA A 400 29.28 4.23 39.16
N ARG A 401 29.64 5.39 38.60
CA ARG A 401 30.28 5.55 37.29
C ARG A 401 31.65 4.88 37.25
N ARG A 402 32.50 5.06 38.27
CA ARG A 402 33.80 4.35 38.41
C ARG A 402 33.61 2.85 38.54
N THR A 403 32.81 2.41 39.52
CA THR A 403 32.58 0.98 39.80
C THR A 403 32.05 0.25 38.55
N LEU A 404 31.11 0.88 37.83
CA LEU A 404 30.58 0.34 36.57
C LEU A 404 31.65 0.30 35.47
N ARG A 405 32.45 1.35 35.30
CA ARG A 405 33.53 1.40 34.31
C ARG A 405 34.54 0.27 34.54
N GLU A 406 34.99 0.07 35.78
CA GLU A 406 35.90 -1.02 36.15
C GLU A 406 35.29 -2.40 35.88
N HIS A 407 34.03 -2.62 36.28
CA HIS A 407 33.32 -3.88 36.06
C HIS A 407 33.15 -4.20 34.56
N LEU A 408 32.84 -3.20 33.73
CA LEU A 408 32.77 -3.35 32.27
C LEU A 408 34.13 -3.70 31.66
N ILE A 409 35.21 -3.05 32.11
CA ILE A 409 36.57 -3.33 31.64
C ILE A 409 37.00 -4.77 31.98
N GLN A 410 36.59 -5.29 33.13
CA GLN A 410 36.79 -6.70 33.49
C GLN A 410 35.96 -7.64 32.60
N ARG A 411 34.68 -7.33 32.34
CA ARG A 411 33.80 -8.18 31.50
C ARG A 411 34.20 -8.25 30.02
N ILE A 412 34.88 -7.24 29.46
CA ILE A 412 35.32 -7.23 28.05
C ILE A 412 36.18 -8.45 27.66
N GLN A 413 36.93 -9.03 28.62
CA GLN A 413 37.75 -10.23 28.42
C GLN A 413 36.99 -11.56 28.60
N ILE A 414 35.74 -11.52 29.07
CA ILE A 414 34.98 -12.69 29.54
C ILE A 414 33.71 -12.92 28.71
N ASP A 415 33.10 -11.83 28.23
CA ASP A 415 31.79 -11.81 27.56
C ASP A 415 31.95 -11.25 26.14
N ALA A 416 31.85 -12.13 25.14
CA ALA A 416 31.95 -11.77 23.73
C ALA A 416 30.66 -11.16 23.16
N ASP A 417 29.49 -11.59 23.65
CA ASP A 417 28.19 -11.28 23.07
C ASP A 417 27.81 -9.81 23.26
N CYS A 418 28.20 -9.19 24.38
CA CYS A 418 27.98 -7.77 24.63
C CYS A 418 29.25 -6.88 24.53
N ARG A 419 30.41 -7.44 24.12
CA ARG A 419 31.70 -6.72 24.12
C ARG A 419 31.66 -5.34 23.43
N PRO A 420 31.13 -5.15 22.22
CA PRO A 420 31.19 -3.85 21.53
C PRO A 420 30.41 -2.77 22.29
N ALA A 421 29.30 -3.15 22.94
CA ALA A 421 28.50 -2.25 23.76
C ALA A 421 29.23 -1.92 25.08
N CYS A 422 29.85 -2.90 25.73
CA CYS A 422 30.63 -2.69 26.95
C CYS A 422 31.86 -1.82 26.72
N VAL A 423 32.60 -2.03 25.61
CA VAL A 423 33.71 -1.16 25.17
C VAL A 423 33.22 0.28 24.98
N SER A 424 32.10 0.46 24.28
CA SER A 424 31.52 1.78 24.01
C SER A 424 31.05 2.49 25.30
N LEU A 425 30.42 1.76 26.22
CA LEU A 425 29.97 2.32 27.50
C LEU A 425 31.15 2.64 28.42
N ALA A 426 32.14 1.77 28.55
CA ALA A 426 33.35 2.03 29.35
C ALA A 426 34.13 3.25 28.84
N ALA A 427 34.11 3.51 27.53
CA ALA A 427 34.64 4.73 26.94
C ALA A 427 33.78 5.98 27.23
N ASN A 428 32.45 5.86 27.15
CA ASN A 428 31.53 6.97 27.44
C ASN A 428 31.46 7.37 28.92
N LEU A 429 31.74 6.44 29.85
CA LEU A 429 31.70 6.71 31.29
C LEU A 429 32.86 7.59 31.79
N ASP A 430 34.01 7.56 31.11
CA ASP A 430 35.13 8.45 31.38
C ASP A 430 35.89 8.74 30.07
N PRO A 431 35.48 9.77 29.30
CA PRO A 431 36.15 10.15 28.07
C PRO A 431 37.59 10.66 28.23
N THR A 432 38.10 10.81 29.45
CA THR A 432 39.45 11.35 29.70
C THR A 432 40.54 10.29 29.73
N ASP A 433 40.20 9.04 30.09
CA ASP A 433 41.13 7.91 30.06
C ASP A 433 40.70 6.81 29.09
N MET A 434 41.41 6.75 27.95
CA MET A 434 41.29 5.69 26.95
C MET A 434 42.53 4.77 26.86
N HIS A 435 43.51 4.90 27.77
CA HIS A 435 44.76 4.13 27.66
C HIS A 435 44.52 2.62 27.87
N TRP A 436 43.60 2.28 28.78
CA TRP A 436 43.12 0.92 29.00
C TRP A 436 42.69 0.22 27.69
N ALA A 437 42.06 0.95 26.75
CA ALA A 437 41.60 0.37 25.50
C ALA A 437 42.78 0.05 24.56
N THR A 438 43.77 0.94 24.48
CA THR A 438 45.04 0.69 23.79
C THR A 438 45.78 -0.51 24.38
N ASP A 439 45.88 -0.60 25.71
CA ASP A 439 46.64 -1.67 26.38
C ASP A 439 45.96 -3.04 26.23
N LEU A 440 44.63 -3.10 26.38
CA LEU A 440 43.87 -4.32 26.11
C LEU A 440 43.88 -4.70 24.62
N MET A 441 43.85 -3.72 23.70
CA MET A 441 44.00 -3.98 22.26
C MET A 441 45.37 -4.59 21.97
N LYS A 442 46.45 -3.96 22.43
CA LYS A 442 47.83 -4.46 22.28
C LYS A 442 48.06 -5.80 22.97
N ALA A 443 47.37 -6.10 24.08
CA ALA A 443 47.44 -7.40 24.73
C ALA A 443 46.74 -8.49 23.91
N SER A 444 45.54 -8.20 23.38
CA SER A 444 44.74 -9.15 22.60
C SER A 444 45.32 -9.37 21.20
N GLU A 445 45.87 -8.31 20.57
CA GLU A 445 46.64 -8.39 19.34
C GLU A 445 47.86 -9.31 19.48
N ARG A 446 48.63 -9.20 20.58
CA ARG A 446 49.77 -10.10 20.84
C ARG A 446 49.35 -11.56 20.98
N ARG A 447 48.19 -11.84 21.57
CA ARG A 447 47.64 -13.21 21.64
C ARG A 447 47.21 -13.71 20.25
N ALA A 448 46.47 -12.91 19.50
CA ALA A 448 46.09 -13.21 18.11
C ALA A 448 47.32 -13.53 17.22
N LEU A 449 48.34 -12.68 17.24
CA LEU A 449 49.60 -12.88 16.50
C LEU A 449 50.41 -14.10 16.97
N SER A 450 50.18 -14.61 18.19
CA SER A 450 50.79 -15.84 18.71
C SER A 450 50.03 -17.12 18.38
N GLY A 451 48.98 -17.04 17.55
CA GLY A 451 48.09 -18.17 17.24
C GLY A 451 46.94 -18.34 18.23
N GLY A 452 46.57 -17.29 18.96
CA GLY A 452 45.41 -17.26 19.84
C GLY A 452 44.07 -17.39 19.07
N PRO A 453 42.99 -17.80 19.76
CA PRO A 453 41.68 -18.03 19.16
C PRO A 453 41.11 -16.76 18.51
N ILE A 454 40.20 -16.92 17.55
CA ILE A 454 39.60 -15.80 16.80
C ILE A 454 38.96 -14.74 17.72
N ASP A 455 38.51 -15.11 18.91
CA ASP A 455 37.95 -14.15 19.88
C ASP A 455 38.98 -13.11 20.38
N ASP A 456 40.26 -13.46 20.47
CA ASP A 456 41.32 -12.47 20.77
C ASP A 456 41.47 -11.44 19.65
N TRP A 457 41.29 -11.88 18.39
CA TRP A 457 41.37 -11.02 17.21
C TRP A 457 40.15 -10.09 17.20
N ILE A 458 38.96 -10.61 17.52
CA ILE A 458 37.71 -9.86 17.59
C ILE A 458 37.76 -8.86 18.75
N CYS A 459 38.29 -9.26 19.91
CA CYS A 459 38.49 -8.38 21.06
C CYS A 459 39.42 -7.20 20.71
N ALA A 460 40.54 -7.45 20.02
CA ALA A 460 41.40 -6.38 19.50
C ALA A 460 40.66 -5.46 18.50
N ALA A 461 39.84 -6.02 17.62
CA ALA A 461 39.04 -5.26 16.66
C ALA A 461 37.93 -4.41 17.34
N ASP A 462 37.22 -4.95 18.33
CA ASP A 462 36.23 -4.24 19.15
C ASP A 462 36.87 -3.06 19.89
N LEU A 463 38.03 -3.28 20.53
CA LEU A 463 38.77 -2.25 21.25
C LEU A 463 39.32 -1.15 20.33
N SER A 464 39.71 -1.49 19.10
CA SER A 464 40.20 -0.52 18.10
C SER A 464 39.18 0.60 17.77
N LEU A 465 37.89 0.35 18.01
CA LEU A 465 36.82 1.32 17.81
C LEU A 465 36.93 2.55 18.73
N VAL A 466 37.48 2.38 19.94
CA VAL A 466 37.66 3.45 20.94
C VAL A 466 39.12 3.75 21.28
N ALA A 467 40.06 2.84 20.98
CA ALA A 467 41.48 3.04 21.24
C ALA A 467 42.02 4.31 20.53
N PRO A 468 42.80 5.16 21.23
CA PRO A 468 43.49 6.31 20.64
C PRO A 468 44.57 5.91 19.64
N GLU A 469 45.28 4.81 19.90
CA GLU A 469 46.23 4.23 18.95
C GLU A 469 45.54 3.29 17.94
N PRO A 470 46.00 3.23 16.68
CA PRO A 470 45.50 2.27 15.71
C PRO A 470 45.99 0.84 16.00
N PRO A 471 45.25 -0.20 15.59
CA PRO A 471 45.74 -1.58 15.60
C PRO A 471 46.89 -1.75 14.60
N SER A 472 47.79 -2.70 14.83
CA SER A 472 48.98 -2.81 13.98
C SER A 472 48.70 -3.35 12.58
N PHE A 473 49.59 -3.03 11.65
CA PHE A 473 49.56 -3.60 10.30
C PHE A 473 49.76 -5.12 10.29
N ALA A 474 50.38 -5.70 11.31
CA ALA A 474 50.50 -7.15 11.45
C ALA A 474 49.12 -7.79 11.72
N LEU A 475 48.29 -7.19 12.58
CA LEU A 475 46.91 -7.65 12.81
C LEU A 475 46.05 -7.53 11.54
N ILE A 476 46.18 -6.42 10.82
CA ILE A 476 45.47 -6.20 9.55
C ILE A 476 45.85 -7.29 8.53
N ASN A 477 47.14 -7.59 8.38
CA ASN A 477 47.62 -8.64 7.48
C ASN A 477 47.19 -10.05 7.91
N LEU A 478 47.14 -10.32 9.22
CA LEU A 478 46.66 -11.60 9.77
C LEU A 478 45.18 -11.84 9.39
N TYR A 479 44.33 -10.83 9.57
CA TYR A 479 42.94 -10.84 9.11
C TYR A 479 42.83 -11.02 7.58
N VAL A 480 43.59 -10.25 6.81
CA VAL A 480 43.56 -10.27 5.33
C VAL A 480 44.01 -11.61 4.77
N ALA A 481 45.02 -12.26 5.37
CA ALA A 481 45.43 -13.60 5.01
C ALA A 481 44.32 -14.63 5.32
N ALA A 482 43.65 -14.52 6.47
CA ALA A 482 42.53 -15.40 6.84
C ALA A 482 41.27 -15.21 5.98
N LEU A 483 41.10 -14.07 5.29
CA LEU A 483 40.06 -13.91 4.25
C LEU A 483 40.37 -14.71 2.98
N GLN A 484 41.65 -14.87 2.62
CA GLN A 484 42.09 -15.57 1.41
C GLN A 484 42.27 -17.07 1.64
N ALA A 485 42.81 -17.44 2.80
CA ALA A 485 43.07 -18.81 3.23
C ALA A 485 42.63 -18.96 4.70
N PRO A 486 41.33 -19.08 4.98
CA PRO A 486 40.84 -19.31 6.34
C PRO A 486 41.39 -20.64 6.89
N PRO A 487 41.83 -20.69 8.17
CA PRO A 487 42.28 -21.92 8.80
C PRO A 487 41.27 -23.08 8.63
N PRO A 488 41.73 -24.30 8.28
CA PRO A 488 40.84 -25.41 7.94
C PRO A 488 39.94 -25.83 9.11
N GLU A 489 40.39 -25.66 10.35
CA GLU A 489 39.65 -25.93 11.58
C GLU A 489 38.50 -24.94 11.87
N TRP A 490 38.48 -23.75 11.25
CA TRP A 490 37.45 -22.75 11.53
C TRP A 490 36.09 -23.16 10.97
N SER A 491 35.09 -23.14 11.85
CA SER A 491 33.66 -23.21 11.51
C SER A 491 33.21 -22.00 10.68
N GLU A 492 32.02 -22.11 10.08
CA GLU A 492 31.38 -20.98 9.39
C GLU A 492 31.21 -19.76 10.31
N SER A 493 30.90 -19.98 11.59
CA SER A 493 30.74 -18.90 12.58
C SER A 493 32.04 -18.12 12.78
N GLU A 494 33.18 -18.81 12.88
CA GLU A 494 34.49 -18.18 13.07
C GLU A 494 34.96 -17.46 11.82
N ARG A 495 34.71 -18.03 10.63
CA ARG A 495 34.94 -17.36 9.33
C ARG A 495 34.10 -16.08 9.21
N GLY A 496 32.82 -16.14 9.56
CA GLY A 496 31.94 -14.98 9.61
C GLY A 496 32.39 -13.92 10.63
N ALA A 497 32.86 -14.35 11.80
CA ALA A 497 33.34 -13.47 12.85
C ALA A 497 34.67 -12.79 12.49
N CYS A 498 35.56 -13.49 11.77
CA CYS A 498 36.78 -12.92 11.19
C CYS A 498 36.45 -11.77 10.22
N VAL A 499 35.48 -11.97 9.32
CA VAL A 499 34.99 -10.92 8.41
C VAL A 499 34.42 -9.71 9.18
N ALA A 500 33.65 -9.95 10.24
CA ALA A 500 33.13 -8.89 11.09
C ALA A 500 34.22 -8.19 11.92
N GLY A 501 35.33 -8.87 12.24
CA GLY A 501 36.48 -8.31 12.94
C GLY A 501 37.23 -7.29 12.08
N ILE A 502 37.65 -7.69 10.87
CA ILE A 502 38.32 -6.77 9.94
C ILE A 502 37.41 -5.59 9.54
N GLY A 503 36.11 -5.81 9.38
CA GLY A 503 35.14 -4.74 9.11
C GLY A 503 35.15 -3.62 10.16
N ARG A 504 35.26 -3.95 11.46
CA ARG A 504 35.40 -2.95 12.55
C ARG A 504 36.70 -2.16 12.44
N ILE A 505 37.81 -2.82 12.10
CA ILE A 505 39.11 -2.16 11.91
C ILE A 505 39.03 -1.19 10.72
N CYS A 506 38.37 -1.57 9.61
CA CYS A 506 38.14 -0.70 8.47
C CYS A 506 37.31 0.55 8.82
N VAL A 507 36.33 0.46 9.71
CA VAL A 507 35.54 1.60 10.21
C VAL A 507 36.40 2.69 10.89
N ARG A 508 37.58 2.32 11.40
CA ARG A 508 38.56 3.22 12.02
C ARG A 508 39.74 3.58 11.13
N SER A 509 40.22 2.65 10.31
CA SER A 509 41.43 2.77 9.49
C SER A 509 41.11 2.75 8.00
N ARG A 510 41.45 3.86 7.33
CA ARG A 510 41.41 3.96 5.87
C ARG A 510 42.36 2.97 5.20
N ASP A 511 43.54 2.75 5.79
CA ASP A 511 44.56 1.90 5.18
C ASP A 511 44.17 0.41 5.31
N ALA A 512 43.56 0.02 6.43
CA ALA A 512 42.89 -1.28 6.55
C ALA A 512 41.75 -1.43 5.52
N SER A 513 40.95 -0.37 5.30
CA SER A 513 39.89 -0.37 4.29
C SER A 513 40.43 -0.57 2.87
N VAL A 514 41.55 0.04 2.51
CA VAL A 514 42.18 -0.10 1.18
C VAL A 514 42.65 -1.54 0.93
N VAL A 515 43.23 -2.21 1.94
CA VAL A 515 43.73 -3.59 1.79
C VAL A 515 42.60 -4.63 1.88
N ALA A 516 41.66 -4.46 2.81
CA ALA A 516 40.63 -5.47 3.08
C ALA A 516 39.44 -5.40 2.11
N ALA A 517 38.98 -4.22 1.69
CA ALA A 517 37.77 -4.10 0.86
C ALA A 517 37.81 -4.92 -0.44
N PRO A 518 38.93 -4.99 -1.20
CA PRO A 518 39.03 -5.89 -2.35
C PRO A 518 38.85 -7.37 -2.00
N GLN A 519 39.38 -7.83 -0.86
CA GLN A 519 39.25 -9.23 -0.42
C GLN A 519 37.82 -9.53 0.05
N LEU A 520 37.20 -8.58 0.76
CA LEU A 520 35.78 -8.66 1.14
C LEU A 520 34.87 -8.75 -0.10
N ALA A 521 35.19 -8.01 -1.16
CA ALA A 521 34.45 -8.03 -2.43
C ALA A 521 34.63 -9.34 -3.21
N ILE A 522 35.81 -9.96 -3.16
CA ILE A 522 36.06 -11.30 -3.71
C ILE A 522 35.27 -12.35 -2.93
N LEU A 523 35.40 -12.39 -1.60
CA LEU A 523 34.70 -13.34 -0.73
C LEU A 523 33.17 -13.19 -0.81
N LEU A 524 32.67 -11.98 -1.07
CA LEU A 524 31.24 -11.72 -1.30
C LEU A 524 30.72 -12.41 -2.58
N GLN A 525 31.55 -12.51 -3.63
CA GLN A 525 31.18 -13.13 -4.91
C GLN A 525 31.37 -14.64 -4.92
N ASP A 526 32.26 -15.19 -4.10
CA ASP A 526 32.52 -16.64 -4.02
C ASP A 526 31.23 -17.42 -3.64
N PRO A 527 30.73 -18.33 -4.51
CA PRO A 527 29.58 -19.16 -4.20
C PRO A 527 29.88 -20.26 -3.16
N ALA A 528 31.14 -20.62 -2.94
CA ALA A 528 31.56 -21.60 -1.93
C ALA A 528 31.83 -20.98 -0.55
N ALA A 529 31.90 -19.66 -0.43
CA ALA A 529 32.09 -18.97 0.84
C ALA A 529 30.83 -19.08 1.73
N PRO A 530 30.98 -19.35 3.06
CA PRO A 530 29.85 -19.44 3.98
C PRO A 530 28.96 -18.20 3.98
N LEU A 531 27.64 -18.41 4.04
CA LEU A 531 26.65 -17.34 3.90
C LEU A 531 26.82 -16.22 4.95
N CYS A 532 27.17 -16.57 6.19
CA CYS A 532 27.51 -15.62 7.25
C CYS A 532 28.72 -14.73 6.91
N ALA A 533 29.75 -15.29 6.28
CA ALA A 533 30.94 -14.55 5.84
C ALA A 533 30.60 -13.62 4.65
N ARG A 534 29.77 -14.07 3.72
CA ARG A 534 29.26 -13.23 2.60
C ARG A 534 28.39 -12.09 3.11
N LEU A 535 27.45 -12.36 4.02
CA LEU A 535 26.61 -11.34 4.68
C LEU A 535 27.47 -10.31 5.43
N ASN A 536 28.46 -10.75 6.19
CA ASN A 536 29.35 -9.84 6.93
C ASN A 536 30.28 -9.04 5.98
N SER A 537 30.69 -9.59 4.83
CA SER A 537 31.45 -8.85 3.81
C SER A 537 30.63 -7.74 3.18
N LEU A 538 29.36 -8.00 2.87
CA LEU A 538 28.42 -6.99 2.40
C LEU A 538 28.23 -5.87 3.44
N LEU A 539 28.07 -6.21 4.71
CA LEU A 539 27.94 -5.22 5.80
C LEU A 539 29.23 -4.41 6.01
N ALA A 540 30.39 -5.06 6.01
CA ALA A 540 31.69 -4.38 6.11
C ALA A 540 31.92 -3.41 4.93
N LEU A 541 31.63 -3.84 3.70
CA LEU A 541 31.66 -2.95 2.52
C LEU A 541 30.65 -1.82 2.61
N THR A 542 29.48 -2.04 3.24
CA THR A 542 28.49 -0.99 3.51
C THR A 542 29.06 0.09 4.43
N ASP A 543 29.62 -0.30 5.57
CA ASP A 543 30.13 0.65 6.55
C ASP A 543 31.39 1.37 6.04
N VAL A 544 32.26 0.69 5.27
CA VAL A 544 33.34 1.32 4.49
C VAL A 544 32.78 2.33 3.49
N CYS A 545 31.70 2.01 2.76
CA CYS A 545 31.08 2.92 1.79
C CYS A 545 30.56 4.21 2.46
N THR A 546 30.07 4.15 3.70
CA THR A 546 29.61 5.34 4.46
C THR A 546 30.73 6.28 4.92
N ARG A 547 32.00 5.86 4.85
CA ARG A 547 33.18 6.64 5.29
C ARG A 547 34.14 6.96 4.16
N TYR A 548 34.37 5.99 3.27
CA TYR A 548 35.38 5.99 2.23
C TYR A 548 34.77 5.50 0.91
N THR A 549 33.70 6.15 0.46
CA THR A 549 32.89 5.79 -0.72
C THR A 549 33.73 5.42 -1.95
N CYS A 550 34.80 6.16 -2.23
CA CYS A 550 35.71 5.93 -3.35
C CYS A 550 36.53 4.61 -3.30
N ILE A 551 36.60 3.94 -2.15
CA ILE A 551 37.14 2.57 -2.03
C ILE A 551 36.13 1.53 -2.54
N VAL A 552 34.83 1.83 -2.41
CA VAL A 552 33.73 0.89 -2.72
C VAL A 552 33.13 1.12 -4.10
N GLU A 553 33.20 2.33 -4.67
CA GLU A 553 32.75 2.59 -6.04
C GLU A 553 33.34 1.62 -7.09
N PRO A 554 34.65 1.26 -7.08
CA PRO A 554 35.20 0.25 -7.99
C PRO A 554 34.70 -1.18 -7.71
N LEU A 555 34.31 -1.46 -6.46
CA LEU A 555 33.86 -2.77 -5.98
C LEU A 555 32.34 -2.95 -6.08
N LEU A 556 31.62 -1.92 -6.55
CA LEU A 556 30.16 -1.89 -6.59
C LEU A 556 29.57 -3.05 -7.42
N LYS A 557 30.27 -3.54 -8.45
CA LYS A 557 29.85 -4.72 -9.23
C LYS A 557 29.70 -5.97 -8.34
N SER A 558 30.58 -6.17 -7.36
CA SER A 558 30.52 -7.29 -6.41
C SER A 558 29.31 -7.19 -5.48
N MET A 559 29.01 -5.98 -4.98
CA MET A 559 27.79 -5.73 -4.20
C MET A 559 26.50 -5.89 -5.05
N CYS A 560 26.52 -5.46 -6.31
CA CYS A 560 25.42 -5.66 -7.26
C CYS A 560 25.21 -7.13 -7.66
N GLY A 561 26.24 -7.98 -7.54
CA GLY A 561 26.11 -9.42 -7.73
C GLY A 561 25.17 -10.07 -6.71
N CYS A 562 25.05 -9.48 -5.52
CA CYS A 562 24.14 -9.93 -4.46
C CYS A 562 22.66 -9.63 -4.75
N LEU A 563 22.33 -9.01 -5.89
CA LEU A 563 20.97 -8.74 -6.34
C LEU A 563 20.50 -9.72 -7.44
N SER A 564 21.39 -10.53 -8.03
CA SER A 564 21.01 -11.54 -9.02
C SER A 564 20.10 -12.60 -8.39
N CYS A 565 19.11 -13.11 -9.13
CA CYS A 565 18.15 -14.10 -8.66
C CYS A 565 18.80 -15.40 -8.12
N ASP A 566 19.97 -15.77 -8.65
CA ASP A 566 20.76 -16.93 -8.21
C ASP A 566 21.40 -16.74 -6.82
N ALA A 567 21.43 -15.51 -6.28
CA ALA A 567 21.98 -15.25 -4.95
C ALA A 567 21.04 -15.77 -3.84
N PRO A 568 21.58 -16.32 -2.73
CA PRO A 568 20.78 -16.76 -1.59
C PRO A 568 19.82 -15.68 -1.11
N ALA A 569 18.55 -16.03 -0.84
CA ALA A 569 17.50 -15.06 -0.55
C ALA A 569 17.85 -14.14 0.65
N GLU A 570 18.55 -14.65 1.66
CA GLU A 570 19.03 -13.86 2.80
C GLU A 570 20.04 -12.78 2.37
N LEU A 571 20.93 -13.10 1.43
CA LEU A 571 21.91 -12.19 0.86
C LEU A 571 21.23 -11.15 -0.05
N ARG A 572 20.22 -11.55 -0.83
CA ARG A 572 19.37 -10.62 -1.61
C ARG A 572 18.64 -9.63 -0.72
N ARG A 573 18.01 -10.11 0.36
CA ARG A 573 17.32 -9.26 1.37
C ARG A 573 18.30 -8.29 2.04
N ALA A 574 19.49 -8.75 2.39
CA ALA A 574 20.53 -7.90 2.95
C ALA A 574 20.97 -6.83 1.94
N ALA A 575 21.26 -7.21 0.69
CA ALA A 575 21.74 -6.33 -0.37
C ALA A 575 20.72 -5.26 -0.78
N ALA A 576 19.45 -5.62 -0.95
CA ALA A 576 18.39 -4.65 -1.25
C ALA A 576 18.27 -3.57 -0.15
N ARG A 577 18.25 -3.99 1.13
CA ARG A 577 18.20 -3.09 2.30
C ARG A 577 19.46 -2.22 2.42
N VAL A 578 20.64 -2.81 2.20
CA VAL A 578 21.95 -2.12 2.21
C VAL A 578 22.04 -1.06 1.13
N LEU A 579 21.73 -1.42 -0.13
CA LEU A 579 21.86 -0.50 -1.25
C LEU A 579 20.81 0.60 -1.16
N THR A 580 19.58 0.29 -0.75
CA THR A 580 18.55 1.31 -0.42
C THR A 580 19.06 2.28 0.65
N ARG A 581 19.69 1.80 1.74
CA ARG A 581 20.28 2.68 2.77
C ARG A 581 21.40 3.57 2.23
N LEU A 582 22.29 3.03 1.39
CA LEU A 582 23.41 3.79 0.80
C LEU A 582 22.94 4.85 -0.21
N LEU A 583 21.90 4.53 -0.99
CA LEU A 583 21.26 5.46 -1.92
C LEU A 583 20.50 6.58 -1.18
N LEU A 584 19.71 6.24 -0.15
CA LEU A 584 18.98 7.21 0.69
C LEU A 584 19.93 8.12 1.48
N GLY A 585 21.08 7.60 1.92
CA GLY A 585 22.13 8.39 2.57
C GLY A 585 22.95 9.26 1.62
N GLY A 586 22.72 9.19 0.30
CA GLY A 586 23.48 9.92 -0.71
C GLY A 586 24.93 9.44 -0.94
N TYR A 587 25.32 8.33 -0.30
CA TYR A 587 26.65 7.72 -0.46
C TYR A 587 26.83 7.09 -1.83
N LEU A 588 25.77 6.46 -2.37
CA LEU A 588 25.74 5.96 -3.74
C LEU A 588 24.73 6.75 -4.57
N ARG A 589 24.96 6.79 -5.89
CA ARG A 589 23.99 7.29 -6.87
C ARG A 589 23.52 6.15 -7.74
N LEU A 590 22.21 6.06 -7.95
CA LEU A 590 21.64 5.07 -8.87
C LEU A 590 22.05 5.43 -10.31
N ARG A 591 22.96 4.63 -10.88
CA ARG A 591 23.53 4.77 -12.22
C ARG A 591 23.58 3.40 -12.89
N THR A 592 23.64 3.35 -14.20
CA THR A 592 23.89 2.09 -14.92
C THR A 592 25.26 1.50 -14.55
N PRO A 593 25.41 0.16 -14.43
CA PRO A 593 24.39 -0.89 -14.56
C PRO A 593 23.58 -1.15 -13.27
N LEU A 594 23.96 -0.60 -12.12
CA LEU A 594 23.23 -0.77 -10.84
C LEU A 594 21.74 -0.38 -10.98
N TYR A 595 21.43 0.65 -11.77
CA TYR A 595 20.06 1.11 -12.02
C TYR A 595 19.12 -0.04 -12.44
N TYR A 596 19.50 -0.81 -13.45
CA TYR A 596 18.67 -1.90 -13.96
C TYR A 596 18.58 -3.06 -12.96
N ARG A 597 19.71 -3.49 -12.39
CA ARG A 597 19.73 -4.57 -11.37
C ARG A 597 18.92 -4.23 -10.12
N PHE A 598 18.87 -2.96 -9.73
CA PHE A 598 18.05 -2.51 -8.60
C PHE A 598 16.57 -2.41 -8.96
N CYS A 599 16.23 -2.03 -10.21
CA CYS A 599 14.84 -2.00 -10.68
C CYS A 599 14.28 -3.41 -10.97
N ALA A 600 15.13 -4.40 -11.28
CA ALA A 600 14.74 -5.81 -11.42
C ALA A 600 14.10 -6.38 -10.14
N LEU A 601 14.51 -5.88 -8.97
CA LEU A 601 13.95 -6.26 -7.66
C LEU A 601 12.45 -5.93 -7.51
N LEU A 602 11.89 -5.06 -8.36
CA LEU A 602 10.44 -4.79 -8.40
C LEU A 602 9.62 -5.99 -8.87
N ALA A 603 10.27 -7.05 -9.38
CA ALA A 603 9.66 -8.33 -9.70
C ALA A 603 10.29 -9.50 -8.94
N ASP A 604 10.90 -9.26 -7.77
CA ASP A 604 11.40 -10.34 -6.91
C ASP A 604 10.25 -11.09 -6.22
N GLU A 605 10.31 -12.41 -6.21
CA GLU A 605 9.36 -13.29 -5.50
C GLU A 605 9.38 -13.03 -3.98
N ASP A 606 10.55 -12.71 -3.42
CA ASP A 606 10.71 -12.44 -1.99
C ASP A 606 10.32 -10.99 -1.66
N LEU A 607 9.16 -10.85 -1.01
CA LEU A 607 8.60 -9.57 -0.56
C LEU A 607 9.60 -8.71 0.25
N GLU A 608 10.51 -9.32 1.03
CA GLU A 608 11.51 -8.57 1.80
C GLU A 608 12.65 -8.00 0.95
N VAL A 609 12.87 -8.53 -0.26
CA VAL A 609 13.81 -8.00 -1.26
C VAL A 609 13.15 -6.91 -2.09
N ARG A 610 11.87 -7.14 -2.46
CA ARG A 610 11.10 -6.24 -3.31
C ARG A 610 10.65 -4.95 -2.60
N GLU A 611 10.23 -5.01 -1.33
CA GLU A 611 9.79 -3.82 -0.58
C GLU A 611 10.82 -2.65 -0.57
N PRO A 612 12.11 -2.87 -0.26
CA PRO A 612 13.13 -1.81 -0.31
C PRO A 612 13.25 -1.15 -1.69
N ALA A 613 13.07 -1.91 -2.76
CA ALA A 613 13.09 -1.41 -4.13
C ALA A 613 11.79 -0.69 -4.52
N GLU A 614 10.62 -1.25 -4.18
CA GLU A 614 9.30 -0.62 -4.34
C GLU A 614 9.30 0.75 -3.65
N TYR A 615 9.74 0.83 -2.39
CA TYR A 615 9.85 2.10 -1.66
C TYR A 615 10.79 3.09 -2.35
N TYR A 616 12.01 2.68 -2.70
CA TYR A 616 12.98 3.61 -3.30
C TYR A 616 12.52 4.11 -4.68
N VAL A 617 12.04 3.22 -5.55
CA VAL A 617 11.55 3.59 -6.90
C VAL A 617 10.22 4.36 -6.85
N THR A 618 9.38 4.13 -5.84
CA THR A 618 8.05 4.79 -5.73
C THR A 618 8.08 6.11 -4.97
N SER A 619 8.92 6.22 -3.93
CA SER A 619 8.91 7.37 -3.01
C SER A 619 10.16 8.26 -3.11
N CYS A 620 11.28 7.78 -3.67
CA CYS A 620 12.56 8.51 -3.64
C CYS A 620 13.15 8.80 -5.02
N LEU A 621 12.96 7.91 -6.00
CA LEU A 621 13.41 8.13 -7.37
C LEU A 621 12.51 9.17 -8.08
N THR A 622 13.15 10.13 -8.76
CA THR A 622 12.43 11.17 -9.51
C THR A 622 11.83 10.61 -10.79
N VAL A 623 10.66 11.12 -11.16
CA VAL A 623 9.91 10.64 -12.35
C VAL A 623 10.72 10.85 -13.64
N ASP A 624 11.54 11.89 -13.70
CA ASP A 624 12.37 12.19 -14.88
C ASP A 624 13.46 11.14 -15.11
N VAL A 625 14.09 10.60 -14.05
CA VAL A 625 15.09 9.52 -14.19
C VAL A 625 14.42 8.23 -14.68
N ILE A 626 13.21 7.92 -14.17
CA ILE A 626 12.40 6.79 -14.65
C ILE A 626 12.04 6.99 -16.12
N TYR A 627 11.59 8.19 -16.50
CA TYR A 627 11.25 8.56 -17.89
C TYR A 627 12.45 8.48 -18.84
N HIS A 628 13.64 8.90 -18.41
CA HIS A 628 14.84 8.80 -19.24
C HIS A 628 15.26 7.34 -19.47
N HIS A 629 15.32 6.51 -18.43
CA HIS A 629 15.79 5.12 -18.57
C HIS A 629 14.73 4.10 -18.98
N PHE A 630 13.45 4.49 -19.16
CA PHE A 630 12.37 3.53 -19.41
C PHE A 630 12.60 2.65 -20.66
N VAL A 631 12.96 3.25 -21.79
CA VAL A 631 13.21 2.49 -23.05
C VAL A 631 14.47 1.65 -22.92
N ASP A 632 15.52 2.20 -22.29
CA ASP A 632 16.76 1.47 -21.97
C ASP A 632 16.46 0.20 -21.16
N CYS A 633 15.48 0.23 -20.24
CA CYS A 633 15.03 -0.95 -19.48
C CYS A 633 14.30 -1.98 -20.35
N VAL A 634 13.52 -1.54 -21.35
CA VAL A 634 12.88 -2.46 -22.31
C VAL A 634 13.95 -3.18 -23.14
N LEU A 635 14.96 -2.46 -23.63
CA LEU A 635 16.07 -3.05 -24.38
C LEU A 635 16.98 -3.95 -23.50
N HIS A 636 17.26 -3.52 -22.27
CA HIS A 636 18.17 -4.22 -21.36
C HIS A 636 17.61 -5.55 -20.85
N TYR A 637 16.37 -5.59 -20.32
CA TYR A 637 15.82 -6.84 -19.76
C TYR A 637 15.43 -7.89 -20.83
N ASN A 638 15.45 -7.52 -22.12
CA ASN A 638 15.26 -8.44 -23.23
C ASN A 638 16.58 -8.90 -23.87
N ASN A 639 17.74 -8.43 -23.39
CA ASN A 639 19.05 -8.84 -23.89
C ASN A 639 19.51 -10.17 -23.26
N GLU A 640 19.93 -11.14 -24.07
CA GLU A 640 20.33 -12.48 -23.62
C GLU A 640 21.58 -12.53 -22.73
N ASN A 641 22.34 -11.43 -22.62
CA ASN A 641 23.60 -11.35 -21.87
C ASN A 641 23.45 -10.95 -20.39
N GLU A 642 22.24 -10.60 -19.94
CA GLU A 642 21.95 -10.20 -18.54
C GLU A 642 21.10 -11.28 -17.82
N ASP A 643 20.87 -11.09 -16.52
CA ASP A 643 20.10 -12.02 -15.67
C ASP A 643 18.70 -12.29 -16.28
N ARG A 644 18.43 -13.53 -16.72
CA ARG A 644 17.27 -13.89 -17.56
C ARG A 644 15.92 -13.66 -16.85
N MET A 645 15.25 -12.55 -17.17
CA MET A 645 13.95 -12.18 -16.59
C MET A 645 12.76 -12.77 -17.37
N SER A 646 11.75 -13.26 -16.66
CA SER A 646 10.48 -13.72 -17.26
C SER A 646 9.68 -12.54 -17.86
N PHE A 647 8.81 -12.84 -18.83
CA PHE A 647 7.93 -11.82 -19.44
C PHE A 647 7.08 -11.10 -18.38
N ASP A 648 6.42 -11.85 -17.49
CA ASP A 648 5.56 -11.28 -16.44
C ASP A 648 6.36 -10.42 -15.45
N SER A 649 7.60 -10.83 -15.12
CA SER A 649 8.51 -10.03 -14.30
C SER A 649 8.86 -8.69 -14.95
N ARG A 650 9.16 -8.68 -16.25
CA ARG A 650 9.46 -7.45 -17.00
C ARG A 650 8.25 -6.54 -17.08
N GLN A 651 7.08 -7.09 -17.43
CA GLN A 651 5.82 -6.33 -17.48
C GLN A 651 5.50 -5.68 -16.12
N LEU A 652 5.69 -6.38 -15.00
CA LEU A 652 5.51 -5.83 -13.64
C LEU A 652 6.44 -4.63 -13.36
N ILE A 653 7.71 -4.71 -13.73
CA ILE A 653 8.69 -3.61 -13.58
C ILE A 653 8.24 -2.38 -14.37
N TYR A 654 7.89 -2.56 -15.64
CA TYR A 654 7.40 -1.47 -16.49
C TYR A 654 6.10 -0.86 -15.93
N ASP A 655 5.18 -1.67 -15.44
CA ASP A 655 3.91 -1.24 -14.87
C ASP A 655 4.11 -0.32 -13.64
N VAL A 656 5.04 -0.68 -12.73
CA VAL A 656 5.42 0.16 -11.56
C VAL A 656 6.08 1.47 -12.01
N MET A 657 6.95 1.43 -13.02
CA MET A 657 7.54 2.65 -13.58
C MET A 657 6.48 3.59 -14.20
N LEU A 658 5.51 3.05 -14.95
CA LEU A 658 4.46 3.84 -15.60
C LEU A 658 3.47 4.46 -14.61
N GLN A 659 3.23 3.84 -13.45
CA GLN A 659 2.43 4.41 -12.36
C GLN A 659 2.97 5.78 -11.90
N ARG A 660 4.30 5.95 -11.87
CA ARG A 660 4.96 7.21 -11.47
C ARG A 660 4.86 8.31 -12.51
N MET A 661 4.67 7.97 -13.78
CA MET A 661 4.65 8.93 -14.88
C MET A 661 3.32 9.66 -15.02
N SER A 662 3.38 10.96 -15.29
CA SER A 662 2.23 11.74 -15.76
C SER A 662 1.75 11.26 -17.15
N VAL A 663 0.50 11.54 -17.50
CA VAL A 663 -0.06 11.17 -18.82
C VAL A 663 0.79 11.74 -19.97
N VAL A 664 1.30 12.97 -19.83
CA VAL A 664 2.18 13.59 -20.84
C VAL A 664 3.50 12.84 -21.00
N GLN A 665 4.13 12.41 -19.90
CA GLN A 665 5.34 11.59 -19.96
C GLN A 665 5.06 10.22 -20.62
N ARG A 666 3.92 9.58 -20.34
CA ARG A 666 3.54 8.31 -21.00
C ARG A 666 3.33 8.47 -22.50
N LEU A 667 2.66 9.53 -22.95
CA LEU A 667 2.52 9.83 -24.39
C LEU A 667 3.88 10.08 -25.05
N ASN A 668 4.81 10.76 -24.38
CA ASN A 668 6.18 10.90 -24.88
C ASN A 668 6.93 9.56 -24.92
N ILE A 669 6.73 8.65 -23.95
CA ILE A 669 7.28 7.29 -24.00
C ILE A 669 6.71 6.50 -25.19
N GLN A 670 5.44 6.66 -25.57
CA GLN A 670 4.89 6.02 -26.78
C GLN A 670 5.66 6.47 -28.03
N CYS A 671 5.93 7.77 -28.18
CA CYS A 671 6.76 8.30 -29.26
C CYS A 671 8.22 7.79 -29.21
N ARG A 672 8.79 7.60 -28.02
CA ARG A 672 10.12 7.02 -27.87
C ARG A 672 10.15 5.54 -28.28
N LEU A 673 9.27 4.70 -27.72
CA LEU A 673 9.15 3.28 -28.04
C LEU A 673 8.93 3.05 -29.56
N ALA A 674 8.11 3.89 -30.20
CA ALA A 674 7.92 3.87 -31.64
C ALA A 674 9.23 4.12 -32.42
N ARG A 675 9.99 5.15 -32.07
CA ARG A 675 11.22 5.54 -32.78
C ARG A 675 12.41 4.64 -32.46
N GLU A 676 12.62 4.35 -31.18
CA GLU A 676 13.80 3.69 -30.63
C GLU A 676 13.71 2.16 -30.66
N ILE A 677 12.50 1.60 -30.80
CA ILE A 677 12.29 0.14 -30.92
C ILE A 677 11.54 -0.22 -32.21
N LEU A 678 10.32 0.27 -32.43
CA LEU A 678 9.49 -0.23 -33.54
C LEU A 678 10.07 0.13 -34.93
N THR A 679 10.56 1.36 -35.12
CA THR A 679 11.22 1.77 -36.37
C THR A 679 12.54 1.02 -36.56
N HIS A 680 13.41 0.99 -35.54
CA HIS A 680 14.70 0.27 -35.59
C HIS A 680 14.51 -1.21 -35.95
N ALA A 681 13.53 -1.88 -35.33
CA ALA A 681 13.18 -3.25 -35.67
C ALA A 681 12.68 -3.39 -37.11
N ALA A 682 11.94 -2.43 -37.64
CA ALA A 682 11.49 -2.44 -39.03
C ALA A 682 12.63 -2.19 -40.04
N ASP A 683 13.73 -1.57 -39.61
CA ASP A 683 15.00 -1.47 -40.35
C ASP A 683 15.80 -2.78 -40.26
N GLU A 684 15.98 -3.36 -39.07
CA GLU A 684 16.71 -4.65 -38.91
C GLU A 684 16.01 -5.83 -39.62
N ILE A 685 14.68 -5.90 -39.56
CA ILE A 685 13.90 -6.96 -40.24
C ILE A 685 13.96 -6.83 -41.77
N GLU A 686 14.35 -5.67 -42.31
CA GLU A 686 14.58 -5.47 -43.75
C GLU A 686 15.91 -6.09 -44.23
N GLU A 687 16.88 -6.33 -43.34
CA GLU A 687 18.15 -7.03 -43.67
C GLU A 687 18.08 -8.56 -43.46
N ILE A 688 17.16 -9.05 -42.62
CA ILE A 688 16.98 -10.48 -42.30
C ILE A 688 16.05 -11.13 -43.33
N ARG A 689 16.36 -12.36 -43.79
CA ARG A 689 15.52 -13.06 -44.78
C ARG A 689 14.20 -13.55 -44.18
N ASP A 690 13.13 -13.60 -44.97
CA ASP A 690 11.80 -14.05 -44.51
C ASP A 690 11.79 -15.47 -43.92
N ASP A 691 12.72 -16.35 -44.35
CA ASP A 691 12.91 -17.72 -43.87
C ASP A 691 13.81 -17.86 -42.62
N GLU A 692 14.49 -16.79 -42.21
CA GLU A 692 15.34 -16.76 -41.01
C GLU A 692 14.55 -16.27 -39.78
N GLU A 693 14.70 -16.95 -38.63
CA GLU A 693 14.06 -16.54 -37.38
C GLU A 693 14.60 -15.19 -36.88
N LEU A 694 13.73 -14.35 -36.31
CA LEU A 694 14.13 -13.07 -35.72
C LEU A 694 15.01 -13.29 -34.48
N PRO A 695 16.09 -12.50 -34.28
CA PRO A 695 16.90 -12.56 -33.07
C PRO A 695 16.04 -12.53 -31.80
N ALA A 696 16.27 -13.48 -30.89
CA ALA A 696 15.45 -13.62 -29.68
C ALA A 696 15.35 -12.32 -28.84
N PRO A 697 16.43 -11.50 -28.67
CA PRO A 697 16.32 -10.20 -28.01
C PRO A 697 15.36 -9.23 -28.72
N LEU A 698 15.41 -9.16 -30.05
CA LEU A 698 14.56 -8.28 -30.87
C LEU A 698 13.09 -8.73 -30.78
N ASN A 699 12.84 -10.03 -30.90
CA ASN A 699 11.52 -10.63 -30.78
C ASN A 699 10.90 -10.34 -29.40
N ALA A 700 11.66 -10.55 -28.32
CA ALA A 700 11.20 -10.30 -26.95
C ALA A 700 10.98 -8.80 -26.66
N ALA A 701 11.88 -7.92 -27.12
CA ALA A 701 11.71 -6.46 -27.00
C ALA A 701 10.51 -5.94 -27.79
N LEU A 702 10.22 -6.49 -28.98
CA LEU A 702 9.01 -6.19 -29.75
C LEU A 702 7.74 -6.65 -29.03
N LEU A 703 7.73 -7.87 -28.49
CA LEU A 703 6.59 -8.42 -27.75
C LEU A 703 6.28 -7.57 -26.51
N ASP A 704 7.30 -7.20 -25.73
CA ASP A 704 7.17 -6.30 -24.59
C ASP A 704 6.64 -4.92 -25.01
N THR A 705 7.22 -4.33 -26.06
CA THR A 705 6.85 -3.00 -26.55
C THR A 705 5.41 -2.94 -27.04
N ILE A 706 4.97 -3.91 -27.86
CA ILE A 706 3.59 -3.93 -28.35
C ILE A 706 2.61 -4.19 -27.19
N THR A 707 2.98 -5.03 -26.21
CA THR A 707 2.18 -5.25 -25.00
C THR A 707 2.01 -3.97 -24.19
N LEU A 708 3.09 -3.22 -23.96
CA LEU A 708 3.08 -1.95 -23.23
C LEU A 708 2.20 -0.90 -23.93
N LEU A 709 2.31 -0.78 -25.25
CA LEU A 709 1.52 0.18 -26.04
C LEU A 709 0.03 -0.17 -26.08
N CYS A 710 -0.32 -1.47 -26.11
CA CYS A 710 -1.70 -1.94 -25.89
C CYS A 710 -2.17 -1.82 -24.43
N GLY A 711 -1.26 -1.60 -23.48
CA GLY A 711 -1.48 -1.73 -22.05
C GLY A 711 -2.38 -0.64 -21.46
N PRO A 712 -3.23 -0.96 -20.46
CA PRO A 712 -4.20 -0.02 -19.90
C PRO A 712 -3.57 1.21 -19.24
N ARG A 713 -2.29 1.13 -18.82
CA ARG A 713 -1.55 2.28 -18.25
C ARG A 713 -1.06 3.28 -19.32
N MET A 714 -0.95 2.85 -20.58
CA MET A 714 -0.62 3.71 -21.72
C MET A 714 -1.86 4.31 -22.39
N LYS A 715 -3.02 3.65 -22.33
CA LYS A 715 -4.23 4.14 -22.97
C LYS A 715 -4.67 5.51 -22.44
N LEU A 716 -5.21 6.32 -23.35
CA LEU A 716 -5.73 7.65 -23.07
C LEU A 716 -6.91 7.58 -22.09
N PRO A 717 -7.02 8.49 -21.09
CA PRO A 717 -8.21 8.61 -20.27
C PRO A 717 -9.44 8.85 -21.17
N LYS A 718 -10.43 7.93 -21.09
CA LYS A 718 -11.66 8.06 -21.89
C LYS A 718 -12.39 9.34 -21.49
N LYS A 719 -12.67 10.18 -22.48
CA LYS A 719 -13.34 11.48 -22.32
C LYS A 719 -14.67 11.28 -21.59
N PRO A 720 -14.85 11.82 -20.36
CA PRO A 720 -16.08 11.59 -19.61
C PRO A 720 -17.28 12.17 -20.34
N GLU A 721 -18.38 11.42 -20.40
CA GLU A 721 -19.65 11.93 -20.91
C GLU A 721 -20.07 13.17 -20.09
N LYS A 722 -20.71 14.14 -20.76
CA LYS A 722 -21.17 15.38 -20.11
C LYS A 722 -22.41 15.14 -19.24
N SER A 723 -22.25 14.42 -18.14
CA SER A 723 -23.19 14.43 -17.01
C SER A 723 -23.08 15.76 -16.27
N GLY A 724 -24.22 16.42 -16.06
CA GLY A 724 -24.33 17.60 -15.20
C GLY A 724 -24.21 17.24 -13.72
N GLU A 725 -23.89 18.25 -12.91
CA GLU A 725 -23.69 18.16 -11.46
C GLU A 725 -22.66 17.10 -11.04
N ALA A 726 -21.39 17.54 -11.03
CA ALA A 726 -20.26 16.79 -10.53
C ALA A 726 -19.90 17.28 -9.12
N ASP A 727 -19.57 16.35 -8.23
CA ASP A 727 -19.09 16.66 -6.88
C ASP A 727 -17.72 17.36 -6.92
N ILE A 728 -17.34 18.05 -5.84
CA ILE A 728 -16.13 18.89 -5.78
C ILE A 728 -14.86 18.02 -5.90
N GLU A 729 -14.86 16.80 -5.34
CA GLU A 729 -13.78 15.81 -5.53
C GLU A 729 -13.67 15.35 -7.00
N ASP A 730 -14.81 15.02 -7.63
CA ASP A 730 -14.87 14.56 -9.04
C ASP A 730 -14.49 15.71 -10.00
N LEU A 731 -14.73 16.97 -9.63
CA LEU A 731 -14.22 18.16 -10.34
C LEU A 731 -12.70 18.30 -10.27
N GLN A 732 -12.06 18.05 -9.13
CA GLN A 732 -10.58 18.06 -9.04
C GLN A 732 -9.96 16.93 -9.87
N GLU A 733 -10.52 15.71 -9.83
CA GLU A 733 -10.06 14.59 -10.67
C GLU A 733 -10.30 14.85 -12.18
N ARG A 734 -11.42 15.50 -12.55
CA ARG A 734 -11.67 15.96 -13.92
C ARG A 734 -10.63 16.98 -14.40
N VAL A 735 -10.16 17.90 -13.54
CA VAL A 735 -9.15 18.90 -13.95
C VAL A 735 -7.79 18.23 -14.22
N THR A 736 -7.38 17.22 -13.46
CA THR A 736 -6.11 16.51 -13.69
C THR A 736 -6.14 15.58 -14.91
N THR A 737 -7.31 15.03 -15.26
CA THR A 737 -7.47 14.11 -16.40
C THR A 737 -7.66 14.81 -17.75
N ASN A 738 -8.20 16.04 -17.80
CA ASN A 738 -8.41 16.81 -19.04
C ASN A 738 -7.13 17.46 -19.63
N ILE A 739 -5.93 17.04 -19.22
CA ILE A 739 -4.65 17.67 -19.61
C ILE A 739 -4.21 17.30 -21.05
N VAL A 740 -4.73 16.23 -21.65
CA VAL A 740 -4.33 15.81 -23.01
C VAL A 740 -4.98 16.70 -24.07
N SER A 741 -4.18 17.56 -24.70
CA SER A 741 -4.61 18.38 -25.84
C SER A 741 -4.65 17.58 -27.15
N HIS A 742 -5.49 18.01 -28.09
CA HIS A 742 -5.55 17.46 -29.45
C HIS A 742 -4.19 17.49 -30.15
N LYS A 743 -3.42 18.58 -29.97
CA LYS A 743 -2.05 18.68 -30.48
C LYS A 743 -1.14 17.58 -29.94
N MET A 744 -1.25 17.24 -28.65
CA MET A 744 -0.46 16.14 -28.06
C MET A 744 -0.81 14.79 -28.68
N LYS A 745 -2.12 14.53 -28.89
CA LYS A 745 -2.56 13.31 -29.56
C LYS A 745 -2.06 13.22 -31.01
N ARG A 746 -2.21 14.31 -31.78
CA ARG A 746 -1.77 14.36 -33.18
C ARG A 746 -0.26 14.09 -33.29
N THR A 747 0.57 14.68 -32.43
CA THR A 747 2.01 14.38 -32.36
C THR A 747 2.35 12.94 -31.96
N VAL A 748 1.47 12.22 -31.24
CA VAL A 748 1.64 10.78 -31.01
C VAL A 748 1.24 9.99 -32.26
N ALA A 749 0.13 10.33 -32.92
CA ALA A 749 -0.30 9.68 -34.16
C ALA A 749 0.74 9.85 -35.30
N GLU A 750 1.27 11.07 -35.48
CA GLU A 750 2.36 11.43 -36.41
C GLU A 750 3.62 10.57 -36.26
N VAL A 751 3.84 9.94 -35.10
CA VAL A 751 5.03 9.12 -34.82
C VAL A 751 4.70 7.62 -34.75
N LEU A 752 3.60 7.26 -34.11
CA LEU A 752 3.25 5.88 -33.81
C LEU A 752 2.56 5.17 -34.99
N VAL A 753 1.74 5.87 -35.78
CA VAL A 753 1.02 5.27 -36.91
C VAL A 753 2.00 4.84 -38.02
N PRO A 754 2.96 5.66 -38.49
CA PRO A 754 3.89 5.23 -39.54
C PRO A 754 4.81 4.09 -39.09
N ALA A 755 5.26 4.10 -37.83
CA ALA A 755 6.11 3.05 -37.26
C ALA A 755 5.38 1.70 -37.19
N VAL A 756 4.14 1.69 -36.69
CA VAL A 756 3.29 0.47 -36.62
C VAL A 756 2.97 -0.07 -38.02
N LEU A 757 2.66 0.80 -38.99
CA LEU A 757 2.39 0.37 -40.37
C LEU A 757 3.63 -0.17 -41.08
N ARG A 758 4.81 0.46 -40.90
CA ARG A 758 6.07 -0.03 -41.49
C ARG A 758 6.44 -1.40 -40.89
N LEU A 759 6.31 -1.59 -39.58
CA LEU A 759 6.56 -2.86 -38.93
C LEU A 759 5.54 -3.95 -39.33
N TYR A 760 4.25 -3.61 -39.46
CA TYR A 760 3.23 -4.52 -39.99
C TYR A 760 3.57 -5.01 -41.41
N ALA A 761 4.01 -4.10 -42.29
CA ALA A 761 4.38 -4.44 -43.66
C ALA A 761 5.52 -5.48 -43.75
N ARG A 762 6.42 -5.52 -42.75
CA ARG A 762 7.51 -6.50 -42.63
C ARG A 762 7.11 -7.78 -41.88
N LEU A 763 6.26 -7.69 -40.85
CA LEU A 763 5.85 -8.86 -40.07
C LEU A 763 4.76 -9.71 -40.76
N ARG A 764 3.96 -9.13 -41.66
CA ARG A 764 2.86 -9.84 -42.33
C ARG A 764 3.29 -10.98 -43.26
N THR A 765 4.52 -10.95 -43.80
CA THR A 765 5.08 -12.04 -44.63
C THR A 765 5.48 -13.25 -43.77
N ARG A 766 6.03 -12.97 -42.58
CA ARG A 766 6.53 -13.95 -41.61
C ARG A 766 5.44 -14.55 -40.71
N GLY A 767 4.40 -13.77 -40.40
CA GLY A 767 3.26 -14.22 -39.61
C GLY A 767 3.54 -14.43 -38.12
N GLY A 768 2.89 -15.43 -37.51
CA GLY A 768 3.07 -15.80 -36.12
C GLY A 768 2.47 -14.84 -35.08
N GLN A 769 2.96 -14.94 -33.84
CA GLN A 769 2.38 -14.26 -32.68
C GLN A 769 2.57 -12.73 -32.74
N LEU A 770 3.76 -12.26 -33.16
CA LEU A 770 4.02 -10.83 -33.34
C LEU A 770 3.12 -10.22 -34.44
N ALA A 771 2.87 -10.93 -35.55
CA ALA A 771 1.93 -10.48 -36.57
C ALA A 771 0.49 -10.33 -36.03
N THR A 772 0.09 -11.17 -35.07
CA THR A 772 -1.22 -11.05 -34.39
C THR A 772 -1.27 -9.82 -33.48
N TYR A 773 -0.21 -9.56 -32.71
CA TYR A 773 -0.14 -8.41 -31.81
C TYR A 773 0.01 -7.06 -32.54
N ILE A 774 0.75 -6.99 -33.66
CA ILE A 774 0.89 -5.76 -34.44
C ILE A 774 -0.44 -5.35 -35.12
N VAL A 775 -1.29 -6.31 -35.50
CA VAL A 775 -2.68 -6.03 -35.95
C VAL A 775 -3.50 -5.47 -34.79
N LYS A 776 -3.42 -6.06 -33.59
CA LYS A 776 -4.14 -5.59 -32.40
C LYS A 776 -3.80 -4.14 -32.03
N ILE A 777 -2.52 -3.78 -31.96
CA ILE A 777 -2.12 -2.39 -31.66
C ILE A 777 -2.58 -1.43 -32.76
N ALA A 778 -2.50 -1.81 -34.03
CA ALA A 778 -2.99 -0.96 -35.12
C ALA A 778 -4.52 -0.75 -35.07
N THR A 779 -5.29 -1.77 -34.68
CA THR A 779 -6.73 -1.63 -34.41
C THR A 779 -7.00 -0.73 -33.19
N ASP A 780 -6.27 -0.92 -32.09
CA ASP A 780 -6.38 -0.05 -30.90
C ASP A 780 -6.02 1.41 -31.22
N LEU A 781 -4.97 1.64 -32.00
CA LEU A 781 -4.49 2.95 -32.45
C LEU A 781 -5.54 3.67 -33.32
N HIS A 782 -6.17 2.95 -34.25
CA HIS A 782 -7.28 3.48 -35.05
C HIS A 782 -8.48 3.90 -34.19
N ASN A 783 -8.76 3.19 -33.09
CA ASN A 783 -9.84 3.54 -32.17
C ASN A 783 -9.49 4.75 -31.27
N ASP A 784 -8.28 4.78 -30.68
CA ASP A 784 -7.89 5.78 -29.68
C ASP A 784 -7.48 7.15 -30.31
N TYR A 785 -7.11 7.16 -31.61
CA TYR A 785 -6.62 8.33 -32.37
C TYR A 785 -7.38 8.55 -33.69
N ARG A 786 -8.64 8.07 -33.81
CA ARG A 786 -9.41 8.11 -35.06
C ARG A 786 -9.39 9.47 -35.78
N GLN A 787 -9.75 10.54 -35.06
CA GLN A 787 -9.84 11.88 -35.63
C GLN A 787 -8.47 12.38 -36.08
N GLU A 788 -7.45 12.14 -35.26
CA GLU A 788 -6.08 12.54 -35.57
C GLU A 788 -5.49 11.76 -36.76
N ILE A 789 -5.92 10.52 -36.98
CA ILE A 789 -5.58 9.70 -38.15
C ILE A 789 -6.34 10.17 -39.40
N GLU A 790 -7.62 10.53 -39.27
CA GLU A 790 -8.43 11.09 -40.36
C GLU A 790 -7.83 12.42 -40.85
N GLU A 791 -7.35 13.30 -39.96
CA GLU A 791 -6.58 14.50 -40.34
C GLU A 791 -5.26 14.18 -41.06
N LEU A 792 -4.48 13.20 -40.58
CA LEU A 792 -3.19 12.84 -41.20
C LEU A 792 -3.35 12.19 -42.59
N ILE A 793 -4.50 11.58 -42.85
CA ILE A 793 -4.89 11.04 -44.16
C ILE A 793 -5.24 12.15 -45.17
N GLU A 794 -5.57 13.36 -44.72
CA GLU A 794 -5.74 14.53 -45.59
C GLU A 794 -4.39 15.21 -45.94
N ASP A 795 -3.34 14.98 -45.13
CA ASP A 795 -2.02 15.63 -45.26
C ASP A 795 -0.91 14.74 -45.91
N ASP A 796 -1.03 13.40 -45.95
CA ASP A 796 0.03 12.47 -46.42
C ASP A 796 -0.51 11.34 -47.33
N GLU A 797 -0.32 11.47 -48.66
CA GLU A 797 -0.76 10.48 -49.67
C GLU A 797 -0.13 9.08 -49.51
N GLU A 798 1.13 8.98 -49.06
CA GLU A 798 1.82 7.69 -48.86
C GLU A 798 1.27 6.98 -47.62
N LEU A 799 0.89 7.74 -46.58
CA LEU A 799 0.18 7.19 -45.43
C LEU A 799 -1.22 6.69 -45.81
N VAL A 800 -1.93 7.39 -46.71
CA VAL A 800 -3.25 6.93 -47.19
C VAL A 800 -3.18 5.55 -47.83
N GLU A 801 -2.21 5.30 -48.72
CA GLU A 801 -2.07 4.00 -49.39
C GLU A 801 -1.75 2.88 -48.38
N ARG A 802 -0.85 3.14 -47.42
CA ARG A 802 -0.49 2.19 -46.35
C ARG A 802 -1.68 1.89 -45.41
N VAL A 803 -2.49 2.90 -45.06
CA VAL A 803 -3.69 2.70 -44.21
C VAL A 803 -4.79 1.94 -44.96
N ARG A 804 -5.03 2.24 -46.24
CA ARG A 804 -6.01 1.50 -47.06
C ARG A 804 -5.59 0.03 -47.20
N HIS A 805 -4.34 -0.23 -47.59
CA HIS A 805 -3.84 -1.60 -47.69
C HIS A 805 -3.92 -2.36 -46.35
N PHE A 806 -3.75 -1.67 -45.20
CA PHE A 806 -3.98 -2.26 -43.88
C PHE A 806 -5.46 -2.62 -43.64
N GLN A 807 -6.40 -1.69 -43.91
CA GLN A 807 -7.85 -1.92 -43.76
C GLN A 807 -8.34 -3.09 -44.64
N ASP A 808 -7.91 -3.13 -45.90
CA ASP A 808 -8.26 -4.20 -46.83
C ASP A 808 -7.68 -5.56 -46.39
N ALA A 809 -6.46 -5.59 -45.87
CA ALA A 809 -5.77 -6.82 -45.44
C ALA A 809 -6.32 -7.43 -44.13
N ILE A 810 -7.04 -6.66 -43.32
CA ILE A 810 -7.67 -7.12 -42.07
C ILE A 810 -9.20 -7.26 -42.16
N GLY A 811 -9.79 -6.98 -43.32
CA GLY A 811 -11.23 -7.10 -43.56
C GLY A 811 -12.08 -6.06 -42.81
N LEU A 812 -11.53 -4.88 -42.52
CA LEU A 812 -12.29 -3.76 -41.95
C LEU A 812 -12.84 -2.87 -43.06
N GLU A 813 -14.16 -2.59 -43.04
CA GLU A 813 -14.78 -1.70 -44.02
C GLU A 813 -14.12 -0.31 -44.02
N SER A 814 -13.74 0.17 -45.21
CA SER A 814 -13.02 1.41 -45.42
C SER A 814 -13.90 2.64 -45.19
N SER A 815 -14.08 3.02 -43.91
CA SER A 815 -14.94 4.13 -43.49
C SER A 815 -14.44 5.55 -43.86
N SER A 816 -13.49 5.68 -44.79
CA SER A 816 -13.07 6.94 -45.41
C SER A 816 -14.11 7.46 -46.42
N GLY A 817 -15.35 7.60 -45.97
CA GLY A 817 -16.54 7.73 -46.80
C GLY A 817 -17.36 8.99 -46.54
N ASN A 818 -16.76 10.18 -46.65
CA ASN A 818 -17.56 11.43 -46.74
C ASN A 818 -16.89 12.62 -47.46
N THR A 819 -15.95 12.38 -48.38
CA THR A 819 -15.35 13.43 -49.24
C THR A 819 -16.29 13.87 -50.38
N ARG A 820 -17.55 14.22 -50.06
CA ARG A 820 -18.46 15.00 -50.95
C ARG A 820 -19.72 15.50 -50.22
N ASN A 821 -19.70 16.78 -49.81
CA ASN A 821 -20.91 17.63 -49.75
C ASN A 821 -20.57 19.14 -49.77
N LEU A 822 -19.87 19.51 -50.84
CA LEU A 822 -19.69 20.87 -51.37
C LEU A 822 -20.07 20.78 -52.86
N VAL A 823 -21.00 21.55 -53.45
CA VAL A 823 -21.89 22.65 -53.00
C VAL A 823 -23.19 22.62 -53.83
N THR A 824 -24.35 23.02 -53.30
CA THR A 824 -25.43 23.64 -54.11
C THR A 824 -26.36 24.56 -53.30
N SER A 825 -26.19 25.87 -53.50
CA SER A 825 -27.21 26.94 -53.62
C SER A 825 -28.53 26.98 -52.82
N SER A 826 -28.90 28.23 -52.47
CA SER A 826 -30.26 28.76 -52.25
C SER A 826 -31.10 28.21 -51.08
N ALA A 827 -30.99 28.89 -49.92
CA ALA A 827 -32.10 28.98 -48.97
C ALA A 827 -33.07 30.11 -49.39
N PRO A 828 -34.38 30.01 -49.09
CA PRO A 828 -35.34 31.13 -49.23
C PRO A 828 -35.05 32.27 -48.23
N PRO A 829 -35.62 33.48 -48.43
CA PRO A 829 -35.55 34.55 -47.45
C PRO A 829 -36.44 34.25 -46.23
N ASP A 830 -35.88 34.37 -45.02
CA ASP A 830 -36.66 34.30 -43.77
C ASP A 830 -37.67 35.46 -43.65
N PRO A 831 -38.84 35.24 -43.03
CA PRO A 831 -39.84 36.29 -42.80
C PRO A 831 -39.36 37.32 -41.76
N GLU A 832 -39.73 38.59 -41.95
CA GLU A 832 -39.31 39.67 -41.07
C GLU A 832 -39.83 39.52 -39.63
N THR A 833 -38.93 39.72 -38.65
CA THR A 833 -39.29 39.93 -37.24
C THR A 833 -38.71 41.25 -36.72
N PRO A 834 -39.39 41.98 -35.78
CA PRO A 834 -39.13 43.40 -35.59
C PRO A 834 -37.81 43.72 -34.85
N ARG A 835 -37.11 44.76 -35.32
CA ARG A 835 -35.81 45.19 -34.78
C ARG A 835 -35.92 45.89 -33.41
N SER A 836 -35.38 45.29 -32.35
CA SER A 836 -35.06 46.01 -31.11
C SER A 836 -33.75 46.80 -31.22
N GLN A 837 -33.67 47.96 -30.55
CA GLN A 837 -32.61 48.96 -30.78
C GLN A 837 -31.21 48.57 -30.24
N LYS A 838 -30.16 48.79 -31.06
CA LYS A 838 -28.75 48.66 -30.64
C LYS A 838 -28.33 49.84 -29.75
N LYS A 839 -27.85 49.57 -28.53
CA LYS A 839 -27.14 50.58 -27.71
C LYS A 839 -25.76 50.89 -28.31
N ARG A 840 -25.34 52.17 -28.28
CA ARG A 840 -24.03 52.62 -28.78
C ARG A 840 -22.90 52.24 -27.80
N PRO A 841 -21.67 51.95 -28.28
CA PRO A 841 -20.49 51.79 -27.43
C PRO A 841 -20.04 53.13 -26.81
N ARG A 842 -19.33 53.08 -25.69
CA ARG A 842 -18.67 54.25 -25.06
C ARG A 842 -17.19 54.32 -25.47
N PRO A 843 -16.57 55.52 -25.58
CA PRO A 843 -15.14 55.64 -25.89
C PRO A 843 -14.24 55.27 -24.71
N TYR A 844 -13.03 54.81 -25.01
CA TYR A 844 -11.93 54.69 -24.04
C TYR A 844 -11.26 56.05 -23.79
N SER A 845 -10.77 56.29 -22.58
CA SER A 845 -9.90 57.41 -22.23
C SER A 845 -8.57 56.92 -21.65
N HIS A 846 -7.45 57.34 -22.23
CA HIS A 846 -6.11 57.01 -21.74
C HIS A 846 -5.72 57.86 -20.52
N THR A 847 -5.25 57.21 -19.44
CA THR A 847 -4.24 57.82 -18.54
C THR A 847 -3.25 56.74 -18.06
N PRO A 848 -1.93 57.00 -18.06
CA PRO A 848 -0.93 56.06 -17.52
C PRO A 848 -0.43 56.45 -16.13
N ARG A 849 -0.35 55.50 -15.19
CA ARG A 849 0.44 55.66 -13.95
C ARG A 849 1.26 54.41 -13.63
N LYS A 850 2.59 54.57 -13.65
CA LYS A 850 3.57 53.57 -13.19
C LYS A 850 3.66 53.56 -11.66
N ARG A 851 3.64 52.37 -11.04
CA ARG A 851 4.25 51.97 -9.73
C ARG A 851 3.59 50.66 -9.29
N LYS A 852 4.27 49.73 -8.61
CA LYS A 852 5.71 49.41 -8.49
C LYS A 852 5.75 48.00 -7.87
N LEU A 853 6.63 47.11 -8.32
CA LEU A 853 6.92 45.89 -7.54
C LEU A 853 7.50 46.30 -6.19
N LYS A 854 7.09 45.58 -5.13
CA LYS A 854 7.87 45.42 -3.91
C LYS A 854 8.43 44.01 -3.89
N ILE A 855 9.55 43.89 -3.19
CA ILE A 855 10.19 42.62 -2.77
C ILE A 855 9.26 41.95 -1.75
#